data_AF-A0AAE0T563-F1
#
_entry.id   AF-A0AAE0T563-F1
#
_cell.length_a   1.000
_cell.length_b   1.000
_cell.length_c   1.000
_cell.angle_alpha   90.00
_cell.angle_beta   90.00
_cell.angle_gamma   90.00
#
_symmetry.space_group_name_H-M   'P 1'
#
loop_
_entity.id
_entity.type
_entity.pdbx_description
1 polymer ?
#
loop_
_entity_poly.entity_id
_entity_poly.type
_entity_poly.pdbx_seq_one_letter_code
_entity_poly.pdbx_strand_id
1 'polypeptide(L)'
;MRKCYRIKHRAVFEFYAFLKRPRLPDFIQIFQCQPRVTPDFRHFGLEIVEFFNYRQSCLCCRRPHRRTRYNRSKKILLCRGTPAAYTGNDNSVTYTDTAKNPLTGQQWYLKNTAQTAYSGTVADGTTDINTEYVHNTDNIKGRGVRVLIVDTGLEKHPDLNVSAEISCDYLTGDSDPSPTDSEDHGTSVAGIIGMKDNNNIGGVGIAPRSILGGRNFLADQTLAAYADAMGLLYDGQNMSCCQSDIDIINQSFGFYLTEVPNMDEYEIYNEAYRLGQGGRGGKGFIYVKAAGNGYGKQNCDIDSSFTQVASCEDASFDPTNIAPENILVSAVNASGTLSSYSATGSGIWAAGTGGEFGYSANRIQAKTTNLLLAYSKFEDSRYKPAMVTTDVTGCTKGYSGTNLSTGMLASFSDFDYPWRATTIDSVPLQVLQRYYGANGRLQSSSNSGVQTVADSTSDRDNKNCDYTNSFNGTSSAAPSVSGVVALMLEANPNLTWRDVKHILATTSTKIDPDYAAGQISISGFQLTIEQAWFNNAVGRQFSNRYGFGLVNAKTAVAAAKNYTANSLGTYRNVSSGVISANSGFADTMTGLTGQNAPKSIQLNISQNLTIENLQVRLNITHNNVTYLMLKLRSPSGTENIIYHPYNNFSGEKNMVNFVISSNAFYGERANGTWTLNVYDIKSDGNTVSNISASLSINGH
;
A
#
# COMPACT_ATOMS: atom_id res chain seq x y z
N MET A 1 37.46 0.85 8.66
CA MET A 1 36.05 0.41 8.54
C MET A 1 35.76 -0.90 9.31
N ARG A 2 36.07 -0.94 10.61
CA ARG A 2 35.50 -1.84 11.64
C ARG A 2 35.71 -1.08 12.96
N LYS A 3 34.67 -1.01 13.82
CA LYS A 3 34.52 -0.18 15.04
C LYS A 3 33.94 1.23 14.84
N CYS A 4 32.62 1.29 14.59
CA CYS A 4 31.75 2.42 14.96
C CYS A 4 30.31 1.89 15.18
N TYR A 5 30.17 0.86 16.03
CA TYR A 5 28.87 0.31 16.46
C TYR A 5 28.95 0.05 17.97
N ARG A 6 28.82 1.12 18.75
CA ARG A 6 28.58 1.16 20.21
C ARG A 6 28.75 2.62 20.60
N ILE A 7 27.65 3.37 20.61
CA ILE A 7 27.34 4.65 21.32
C ILE A 7 26.12 5.29 20.61
N LYS A 8 25.02 4.55 20.45
CA LYS A 8 23.71 5.12 20.04
C LYS A 8 22.51 4.51 20.79
N HIS A 9 22.74 3.81 21.92
CA HIS A 9 21.67 3.16 22.70
C HIS A 9 21.29 3.86 24.01
N ARG A 10 21.95 4.96 24.39
CA ARG A 10 21.68 5.62 25.68
C ARG A 10 20.53 6.64 25.64
N ALA A 11 20.28 7.28 24.50
CA ALA A 11 19.14 8.18 24.32
C ALA A 11 17.79 7.44 24.15
N VAL A 12 17.84 6.15 23.77
CA VAL A 12 16.67 5.30 23.56
C VAL A 12 15.96 4.96 24.89
N PHE A 13 16.69 4.91 26.00
CA PHE A 13 16.12 4.53 27.31
C PHE A 13 15.36 5.67 28.01
N GLU A 14 15.75 6.93 27.82
CA GLU A 14 15.09 8.06 28.49
C GLU A 14 13.74 8.41 27.85
N PHE A 15 13.59 8.25 26.53
CA PHE A 15 12.30 8.41 25.85
C PHE A 15 11.35 7.24 26.18
N TYR A 16 11.88 6.02 26.29
CA TYR A 16 11.11 4.81 26.64
C TYR A 16 10.60 4.82 28.10
N ALA A 17 11.34 5.43 29.03
CA ALA A 17 10.93 5.58 30.43
C ALA A 17 9.81 6.62 30.63
N PHE A 18 9.70 7.61 29.73
CA PHE A 18 8.65 8.64 29.81
C PHE A 18 7.27 8.08 29.39
N LEU A 19 7.23 7.17 28.42
CA LEU A 19 6.00 6.60 27.85
C LEU A 19 5.36 5.48 28.71
N LYS A 20 6.11 4.85 29.63
CA LYS A 20 5.63 3.73 30.46
C LYS A 20 4.99 4.12 31.80
N ARG A 21 4.72 5.41 32.07
CA ARG A 21 4.05 5.78 33.33
C ARG A 21 2.56 5.36 33.28
N PRO A 22 2.08 4.54 34.22
CA PRO A 22 0.66 4.17 34.27
C PRO A 22 -0.18 5.43 34.53
N ARG A 23 -1.22 5.66 33.71
CA ARG A 23 -2.30 6.58 34.05
C ARG A 23 -3.10 5.96 35.20
N LEU A 24 -3.02 6.55 36.39
CA LEU A 24 -3.92 6.26 37.51
C LEU A 24 -5.32 6.84 37.20
N PRO A 25 -6.42 6.16 37.54
CA PRO A 25 -7.77 6.64 37.29
C PRO A 25 -8.28 7.58 38.39
N ASP A 26 -9.09 8.55 37.96
CA ASP A 26 -10.10 9.34 38.69
C ASP A 26 -9.76 9.88 40.08
N PHE A 27 -9.53 11.19 40.17
CA PHE A 27 -10.07 12.02 41.26
C PHE A 27 -10.33 13.45 40.76
N ILE A 28 -11.62 13.78 40.62
CA ILE A 28 -12.10 15.16 40.56
C ILE A 28 -11.84 15.77 41.94
N GLN A 29 -10.86 16.66 42.04
CA GLN A 29 -10.79 17.65 43.13
C GLN A 29 -10.66 19.05 42.56
N ILE A 30 -11.74 19.79 42.72
CA ILE A 30 -11.82 21.24 42.59
C ILE A 30 -10.90 21.86 43.63
N PHE A 31 -9.85 22.57 43.23
CA PHE A 31 -9.26 23.61 44.07
C PHE A 31 -8.94 24.87 43.27
N GLN A 32 -9.45 25.97 43.84
CA GLN A 32 -9.47 27.34 43.34
C GLN A 32 -8.07 27.95 43.25
N CYS A 33 -7.87 28.81 42.26
CA CYS A 33 -6.75 29.75 42.22
C CYS A 33 -6.81 30.75 43.39
N GLN A 34 -5.70 30.90 44.10
CA GLN A 34 -5.33 32.11 44.85
C GLN A 34 -3.83 32.39 44.62
N PRO A 35 -3.42 33.65 44.32
CA PRO A 35 -2.02 33.99 44.04
C PRO A 35 -1.31 34.62 45.25
N ARG A 36 -0.09 34.20 45.57
CA ARG A 36 0.92 34.95 46.37
C ARG A 36 2.31 34.57 45.85
N VAL A 37 3.03 35.46 45.16
CA VAL A 37 3.98 36.48 45.67
C VAL A 37 5.04 35.90 46.63
N THR A 38 6.28 35.88 46.12
CA THR A 38 7.62 35.54 46.67
C THR A 38 8.00 36.34 47.94
N PRO A 39 9.08 36.04 48.74
CA PRO A 39 10.45 35.69 48.26
C PRO A 39 11.40 34.80 49.13
N ASP A 40 12.51 34.42 48.48
CA ASP A 40 13.89 34.20 48.97
C ASP A 40 14.25 33.08 49.97
N PHE A 41 15.09 32.12 49.56
CA PHE A 41 16.53 32.00 49.95
C PHE A 41 17.19 30.68 49.44
N ARG A 42 18.21 30.86 48.59
CA ARG A 42 19.55 30.23 48.51
C ARG A 42 19.82 28.71 48.68
N HIS A 43 20.55 28.23 47.65
CA HIS A 43 21.76 27.38 47.65
C HIS A 43 21.65 25.86 47.88
N PHE A 44 21.85 25.10 46.80
CA PHE A 44 23.06 24.27 46.59
C PHE A 44 23.27 24.11 45.07
N GLY A 45 24.45 24.48 44.59
CA GLY A 45 24.86 24.31 43.19
C GLY A 45 25.61 22.99 42.99
N LEU A 46 25.64 22.52 41.75
CA LEU A 46 26.82 21.91 41.12
C LEU A 46 26.66 22.00 39.59
N GLU A 47 27.74 22.50 38.99
CA GLU A 47 27.91 22.90 37.59
C GLU A 47 27.94 21.71 36.64
N ILE A 48 27.40 21.89 35.43
CA ILE A 48 28.02 21.34 34.21
C ILE A 48 28.07 22.45 33.17
N VAL A 49 29.29 22.61 32.66
CA VAL A 49 29.84 23.65 31.79
C VAL A 49 29.32 23.57 30.35
N GLU A 50 29.00 24.74 29.79
CA GLU A 50 28.77 25.01 28.37
C GLU A 50 30.06 24.92 27.53
N PHE A 51 29.92 24.61 26.23
CA PHE A 51 30.54 25.27 25.06
C PHE A 51 30.06 24.51 23.80
N PHE A 52 29.67 25.08 22.63
CA PHE A 52 29.85 26.42 22.05
C PHE A 52 28.79 26.66 20.93
N ASN A 53 28.28 27.89 20.88
CA ASN A 53 27.89 28.74 19.73
C ASN A 53 27.35 28.14 18.39
N TYR A 54 26.19 28.66 17.97
CA TYR A 54 26.12 29.54 16.79
C TYR A 54 25.05 30.63 17.00
N ARG A 55 25.48 31.90 16.88
CA ARG A 55 24.62 33.10 16.83
C ARG A 55 24.03 33.24 15.43
N GLN A 56 22.75 33.58 15.33
CA GLN A 56 22.32 34.61 14.39
C GLN A 56 21.31 35.55 15.04
N SER A 57 21.57 36.82 14.78
CA SER A 57 20.98 38.01 15.37
C SER A 57 19.71 38.39 14.62
N CYS A 58 18.67 38.79 15.33
CA CYS A 58 17.65 39.71 14.79
C CYS A 58 17.33 40.76 15.84
N LEU A 59 17.86 41.96 15.61
CA LEU A 59 17.58 43.18 16.35
C LEU A 59 17.22 44.24 15.32
N CYS A 60 15.94 44.62 15.26
CA CYS A 60 15.54 46.01 15.03
C CYS A 60 14.09 46.24 15.46
N CYS A 61 13.97 47.04 16.51
CA CYS A 61 12.76 47.62 17.08
C CYS A 61 12.06 48.61 16.12
N ARG A 62 10.72 48.70 16.20
CA ARG A 62 9.99 49.89 16.74
C ARG A 62 8.48 49.78 16.50
N ARG A 63 7.68 49.67 17.57
CA ARG A 63 6.76 50.74 18.05
C ARG A 63 6.04 50.35 19.36
N PRO A 64 5.65 51.33 20.19
CA PRO A 64 5.37 51.12 21.61
C PRO A 64 3.88 50.93 21.95
N HIS A 65 3.67 50.29 23.10
CA HIS A 65 2.55 50.41 24.04
C HIS A 65 1.22 51.02 23.57
N ARG A 66 0.15 50.23 23.75
CA ARG A 66 -1.00 50.65 24.58
C ARG A 66 -1.72 49.45 25.18
N ARG A 67 -1.68 49.36 26.52
CA ARG A 67 -2.60 48.52 27.30
C ARG A 67 -4.02 49.07 27.15
N THR A 68 -4.95 48.22 26.74
CA THR A 68 -6.36 48.36 27.12
C THR A 68 -6.86 46.97 27.53
N ARG A 69 -7.27 46.85 28.80
CA ARG A 69 -8.08 45.73 29.27
C ARG A 69 -9.48 45.92 28.68
N TYR A 70 -9.95 44.95 27.90
CA TYR A 70 -11.38 44.79 27.63
C TYR A 70 -11.76 43.35 27.92
N ASN A 71 -12.57 43.19 28.96
CA ASN A 71 -13.20 41.95 29.34
C ASN A 71 -14.49 41.85 28.51
N ARG A 72 -14.56 40.93 27.53
CA ARG A 72 -15.81 40.50 26.89
C ARG A 72 -15.58 39.18 26.17
N SER A 73 -16.31 38.18 26.63
CA SER A 73 -16.74 36.96 25.97
C SER A 73 -16.65 37.02 24.43
N LYS A 74 -15.65 36.36 23.85
CA LYS A 74 -15.68 36.02 22.42
C LYS A 74 -16.36 34.68 22.26
N LYS A 75 -17.62 34.76 21.81
CA LYS A 75 -18.28 33.71 21.03
C LYS A 75 -17.25 33.14 20.05
N ILE A 76 -17.10 31.81 20.05
CA ILE A 76 -16.51 31.09 18.92
C ILE A 76 -17.34 31.47 17.71
N LEU A 77 -16.81 32.35 16.87
CA LEU A 77 -17.33 32.55 15.54
C LEU A 77 -16.89 31.31 14.78
N LEU A 78 -17.79 30.33 14.72
CA LEU A 78 -17.70 29.26 13.72
C LEU A 78 -17.62 29.97 12.37
N CYS A 79 -16.43 29.99 11.78
CA CYS A 79 -16.30 30.21 10.35
C CYS A 79 -16.95 29.01 9.66
N ARG A 80 -18.29 29.02 9.57
CA ARG A 80 -18.99 28.32 8.50
C ARG A 80 -18.63 29.08 7.23
N GLY A 81 -17.49 28.73 6.65
CA GLY A 81 -17.28 28.99 5.24
C GLY A 81 -18.39 28.26 4.50
N THR A 82 -19.37 29.02 4.00
CA THR A 82 -20.24 28.52 2.93
C THR A 82 -19.31 28.14 1.78
N PRO A 83 -19.33 26.89 1.28
CA PRO A 83 -18.63 26.58 0.05
C PRO A 83 -19.15 27.53 -1.02
N ALA A 84 -18.25 28.22 -1.71
CA ALA A 84 -18.63 28.98 -2.89
C ALA A 84 -19.37 28.03 -3.83
N ALA A 85 -20.63 28.35 -4.13
CA ALA A 85 -21.41 27.62 -5.10
C ALA A 85 -20.72 27.76 -6.46
N TYR A 86 -20.02 26.71 -6.88
CA TYR A 86 -19.53 26.59 -8.23
C TYR A 86 -20.75 26.35 -9.13
N THR A 87 -21.15 27.39 -9.86
CA THR A 87 -22.28 27.37 -10.81
C THR A 87 -21.86 26.94 -12.22
N GLY A 88 -20.81 26.12 -12.33
CA GLY A 88 -20.44 25.41 -13.55
C GLY A 88 -21.31 24.17 -13.70
N ASN A 89 -22.21 24.20 -14.67
CA ASN A 89 -23.22 23.18 -14.92
C ASN A 89 -22.65 21.97 -15.68
N ASP A 90 -21.56 21.40 -15.16
CA ASP A 90 -20.95 20.22 -15.74
C ASP A 90 -20.52 19.22 -14.66
N ASN A 91 -21.49 18.41 -14.24
CA ASN A 91 -21.37 17.55 -13.07
C ASN A 91 -20.95 16.10 -13.39
N SER A 92 -20.92 15.70 -14.66
CA SER A 92 -20.61 14.32 -15.07
C SER A 92 -19.17 14.14 -15.56
N VAL A 93 -18.47 13.12 -15.05
CA VAL A 93 -17.23 12.57 -15.59
C VAL A 93 -17.61 11.44 -16.56
N THR A 94 -17.78 11.77 -17.83
CA THR A 94 -18.04 10.77 -18.86
C THR A 94 -16.70 10.16 -19.31
N TYR A 95 -16.38 8.93 -18.90
CA TYR A 95 -15.11 8.26 -19.20
C TYR A 95 -14.89 7.93 -20.68
N THR A 96 -15.87 8.24 -21.53
CA THR A 96 -15.81 8.15 -23.00
C THR A 96 -15.77 9.53 -23.67
N ASP A 97 -15.94 10.62 -22.91
CA ASP A 97 -15.88 12.00 -23.38
C ASP A 97 -14.52 12.61 -23.03
N THR A 98 -13.59 12.49 -23.97
CA THR A 98 -12.21 12.99 -23.82
C THR A 98 -12.11 14.53 -23.91
N ALA A 99 -13.22 15.24 -24.13
CA ALA A 99 -13.20 16.70 -24.28
C ALA A 99 -12.79 17.45 -23.00
N LYS A 100 -12.99 16.84 -21.83
CA LYS A 100 -12.72 17.46 -20.51
C LYS A 100 -11.43 16.99 -19.84
N ASN A 101 -11.01 15.77 -20.12
CA ASN A 101 -9.78 15.17 -19.63
C ASN A 101 -9.32 14.15 -20.71
N PRO A 102 -8.32 14.50 -21.55
CA PRO A 102 -7.98 13.71 -22.73
C PRO A 102 -7.59 12.25 -22.47
N LEU A 103 -6.99 11.96 -21.30
CA LEU A 103 -6.45 10.64 -20.98
C LEU A 103 -7.47 9.70 -20.32
N THR A 104 -8.65 10.18 -19.95
CA THR A 104 -9.60 9.38 -19.14
C THR A 104 -10.07 8.11 -19.83
N GLY A 105 -10.20 8.11 -21.17
CA GLY A 105 -10.54 6.92 -21.94
C GLY A 105 -9.49 5.80 -21.85
N GLN A 106 -8.27 6.11 -21.40
CA GLN A 106 -7.15 5.19 -21.28
C GLN A 106 -6.96 4.67 -19.85
N GLN A 107 -7.71 5.20 -18.88
CA GLN A 107 -7.66 4.79 -17.48
C GLN A 107 -8.57 3.58 -17.23
N TRP A 108 -8.13 2.41 -17.68
CA TRP A 108 -8.89 1.15 -17.57
C TRP A 108 -9.34 0.85 -16.13
N TYR A 109 -8.57 1.27 -15.13
CA TYR A 109 -8.89 1.05 -13.73
C TYR A 109 -10.14 1.85 -13.26
N LEU A 110 -10.48 2.96 -13.91
CA LEU A 110 -11.74 3.68 -13.65
C LEU A 110 -12.91 3.02 -14.38
N LYS A 111 -12.68 2.71 -15.66
CA LYS A 111 -13.65 2.05 -16.52
C LYS A 111 -12.92 1.23 -17.58
N ASN A 112 -13.06 -0.08 -17.52
CA ASN A 112 -12.42 -0.97 -18.47
C ASN A 112 -13.37 -1.21 -19.67
N THR A 113 -12.92 -0.81 -20.85
CA THR A 113 -13.63 -0.92 -22.13
C THR A 113 -12.76 -1.64 -23.18
N ALA A 114 -11.83 -2.48 -22.74
CA ALA A 114 -10.83 -3.16 -23.56
C ALA A 114 -9.91 -2.18 -24.32
N GLN A 115 -9.56 -1.07 -23.67
CA GLN A 115 -8.56 -0.12 -24.16
C GLN A 115 -7.14 -0.66 -23.93
N THR A 116 -6.16 -0.12 -24.66
CA THR A 116 -4.75 -0.52 -24.52
C THR A 116 -4.04 0.16 -23.36
N ALA A 117 -4.54 1.31 -22.89
CA ALA A 117 -3.83 2.18 -21.95
C ALA A 117 -2.40 2.49 -22.44
N TYR A 118 -2.26 2.73 -23.76
CA TYR A 118 -0.98 2.94 -24.45
C TYR A 118 0.01 1.75 -24.40
N SER A 119 -0.41 0.59 -23.89
CA SER A 119 0.40 -0.63 -23.86
C SER A 119 0.30 -1.46 -25.16
N GLY A 120 1.12 -2.51 -25.27
CA GLY A 120 1.13 -3.41 -26.41
C GLY A 120 -0.08 -4.36 -26.51
N THR A 121 -0.90 -4.47 -25.46
CA THR A 121 -2.10 -5.33 -25.44
C THR A 121 -3.30 -4.57 -24.88
N VAL A 122 -4.48 -5.18 -24.93
CA VAL A 122 -5.73 -4.59 -24.41
C VAL A 122 -6.09 -5.13 -23.04
N ALA A 123 -6.81 -4.33 -22.28
CA ALA A 123 -7.54 -4.78 -21.10
C ALA A 123 -8.66 -5.77 -21.49
N ASP A 124 -9.19 -6.52 -20.52
CA ASP A 124 -10.23 -7.54 -20.77
C ASP A 124 -11.64 -6.97 -21.06
N GLY A 125 -11.86 -5.67 -20.87
CA GLY A 125 -13.16 -5.03 -21.04
C GLY A 125 -14.13 -5.19 -19.87
N THR A 126 -13.70 -5.75 -18.74
CA THR A 126 -14.59 -6.05 -17.60
C THR A 126 -14.02 -5.73 -16.22
N THR A 127 -12.70 -5.77 -16.05
CA THR A 127 -12.06 -5.61 -14.74
C THR A 127 -11.76 -4.14 -14.46
N ASP A 128 -12.51 -3.53 -13.55
CA ASP A 128 -12.26 -2.19 -12.99
C ASP A 128 -12.83 -2.07 -11.56
N ILE A 129 -12.61 -0.93 -10.91
CA ILE A 129 -13.09 -0.67 -9.54
C ILE A 129 -14.48 0.00 -9.50
N ASN A 130 -15.22 0.04 -10.61
CA ASN A 130 -16.60 0.51 -10.71
C ASN A 130 -16.85 1.95 -10.20
N THR A 131 -15.99 2.90 -10.55
CA THR A 131 -16.11 4.31 -10.12
C THR A 131 -17.18 5.09 -10.85
N GLU A 132 -17.56 4.66 -12.06
CA GLU A 132 -18.39 5.44 -12.97
C GLU A 132 -19.73 5.86 -12.38
N TYR A 133 -20.44 4.93 -11.74
CA TYR A 133 -21.72 5.22 -11.10
C TYR A 133 -21.56 6.24 -9.96
N VAL A 134 -20.46 6.13 -9.20
CA VAL A 134 -20.20 7.00 -8.05
C VAL A 134 -19.94 8.45 -8.50
N HIS A 135 -19.15 8.63 -9.55
CA HIS A 135 -18.85 9.97 -10.07
C HIS A 135 -20.05 10.61 -10.78
N ASN A 136 -20.78 9.82 -11.58
CA ASN A 136 -21.82 10.36 -12.48
C ASN A 136 -23.21 10.41 -11.87
N THR A 137 -23.58 9.39 -11.10
CA THR A 137 -24.93 9.29 -10.53
C THR A 137 -24.95 9.81 -9.10
N ASP A 138 -24.01 9.35 -8.27
CA ASP A 138 -23.96 9.78 -6.87
C ASP A 138 -23.31 11.16 -6.69
N ASN A 139 -22.56 11.63 -7.69
CA ASN A 139 -21.77 12.87 -7.65
C ASN A 139 -20.83 12.90 -6.41
N ILE A 140 -20.24 11.77 -6.06
CA ILE A 140 -19.24 11.64 -5.00
C ILE A 140 -17.86 11.54 -5.66
N LYS A 141 -16.95 12.40 -5.26
CA LYS A 141 -15.66 12.68 -5.94
C LYS A 141 -14.49 12.96 -4.97
N GLY A 142 -14.63 12.67 -3.67
CA GLY A 142 -13.62 12.88 -2.62
C GLY A 142 -13.64 14.24 -1.93
N ARG A 143 -14.73 15.03 -2.04
CA ARG A 143 -14.74 16.42 -1.54
C ARG A 143 -14.49 16.50 -0.03
N GLY A 144 -13.55 17.36 0.34
CA GLY A 144 -13.23 17.64 1.75
C GLY A 144 -12.42 16.55 2.45
N VAL A 145 -12.08 15.47 1.76
CA VAL A 145 -11.23 14.40 2.28
C VAL A 145 -9.77 14.73 2.02
N ARG A 146 -8.93 14.59 3.05
CA ARG A 146 -7.49 14.86 2.97
C ARG A 146 -6.69 13.57 2.90
N VAL A 147 -5.97 13.37 1.80
CA VAL A 147 -5.15 12.18 1.56
C VAL A 147 -3.68 12.58 1.60
N LEU A 148 -2.94 11.99 2.52
CA LEU A 148 -1.51 12.14 2.65
C LEU A 148 -0.80 11.02 1.88
N ILE A 149 0.12 11.42 1.01
CA ILE A 149 0.99 10.55 0.23
C ILE A 149 2.34 10.52 0.95
N VAL A 150 2.63 9.41 1.62
CA VAL A 150 3.94 9.19 2.26
C VAL A 150 4.79 8.39 1.29
N ASP A 151 5.73 9.06 0.64
CA ASP A 151 6.42 8.54 -0.54
C ASP A 151 7.78 9.23 -0.76
N THR A 152 8.26 9.31 -2.00
CA THR A 152 9.51 9.98 -2.41
C THR A 152 9.40 11.48 -2.54
N GLY A 153 8.19 12.00 -2.74
CA GLY A 153 7.90 13.41 -2.96
C GLY A 153 6.51 13.59 -3.54
N LEU A 154 6.06 14.84 -3.67
CA LEU A 154 4.83 15.17 -4.38
C LEU A 154 4.96 16.54 -5.00
N GLU A 155 5.02 16.59 -6.33
CA GLU A 155 5.01 17.84 -7.05
C GLU A 155 3.65 18.55 -6.92
N LYS A 156 3.67 19.88 -6.82
CA LYS A 156 2.49 20.72 -7.02
C LYS A 156 2.07 20.78 -8.51
N HIS A 157 1.74 19.61 -9.06
CA HIS A 157 1.39 19.39 -10.44
C HIS A 157 0.09 20.15 -10.84
N PRO A 158 -0.03 20.71 -12.07
CA PRO A 158 -1.22 21.43 -12.52
C PRO A 158 -2.52 20.62 -12.40
N ASP A 159 -2.43 19.31 -12.58
CA ASP A 159 -3.55 18.38 -12.49
C ASP A 159 -3.86 17.89 -11.06
N LEU A 160 -3.12 18.35 -10.04
CA LEU A 160 -3.29 17.90 -8.64
C LEU A 160 -3.69 19.03 -7.69
N ASN A 161 -4.50 18.70 -6.68
CA ASN A 161 -4.91 19.64 -5.63
C ASN A 161 -4.04 19.48 -4.38
N VAL A 162 -2.76 19.86 -4.50
CA VAL A 162 -1.76 19.71 -3.42
C VAL A 162 -1.86 20.87 -2.43
N SER A 163 -2.00 20.55 -1.15
CA SER A 163 -2.07 21.49 -0.03
C SER A 163 -0.79 21.49 0.79
N ALA A 164 -0.21 22.68 0.96
CA ALA A 164 0.92 22.91 1.84
C ALA A 164 0.57 22.64 3.33
N GLU A 165 -0.71 22.72 3.72
CA GLU A 165 -1.11 22.56 5.15
C GLU A 165 -0.92 21.14 5.69
N ILE A 166 -0.84 20.15 4.81
CA ILE A 166 -0.67 18.73 5.15
C ILE A 166 0.57 18.13 4.48
N SER A 167 1.42 18.96 3.88
CA SER A 167 2.64 18.53 3.20
C SER A 167 3.89 18.90 4.00
N CYS A 168 4.93 18.08 3.89
CA CYS A 168 6.21 18.34 4.53
C CYS A 168 7.36 17.80 3.67
N ASP A 169 8.35 18.66 3.42
CA ASP A 169 9.64 18.25 2.90
C ASP A 169 10.60 18.02 4.08
N TYR A 170 10.98 16.77 4.33
CA TYR A 170 11.89 16.40 5.40
C TYR A 170 13.36 16.75 5.10
N LEU A 171 13.73 16.98 3.83
CA LEU A 171 15.08 17.38 3.45
C LEU A 171 15.34 18.86 3.76
N THR A 172 14.36 19.72 3.47
CA THR A 172 14.49 21.18 3.61
C THR A 172 13.79 21.72 4.86
N GLY A 173 12.82 20.97 5.40
CA GLY A 173 11.97 21.38 6.52
C GLY A 173 10.83 22.32 6.15
N ASP A 174 10.54 22.52 4.85
CA ASP A 174 9.44 23.35 4.37
C ASP A 174 8.18 22.52 3.99
N SER A 175 7.19 23.15 3.36
CA SER A 175 5.90 22.54 3.01
C SER A 175 5.77 22.14 1.53
N ASP A 176 6.86 22.15 0.78
CA ASP A 176 6.90 21.79 -0.64
C ASP A 176 7.74 20.53 -0.88
N PRO A 177 7.12 19.34 -0.81
CA PRO A 177 7.81 18.06 -0.97
C PRO A 177 8.09 17.73 -2.46
N SER A 178 8.15 18.72 -3.34
CA SER A 178 8.39 18.50 -4.77
C SER A 178 9.76 17.83 -4.99
N PRO A 179 9.83 16.74 -5.77
CA PRO A 179 11.08 16.03 -5.99
C PRO A 179 12.09 16.87 -6.78
N THR A 180 13.35 16.85 -6.35
CA THR A 180 14.42 17.65 -6.98
C THR A 180 15.15 16.90 -8.10
N ASP A 181 15.04 15.58 -8.14
CA ASP A 181 15.66 14.67 -9.11
C ASP A 181 14.60 14.08 -10.07
N SER A 182 14.86 12.90 -10.65
CA SER A 182 13.94 12.17 -11.52
C SER A 182 12.97 11.27 -10.76
N GLU A 183 12.98 11.30 -9.42
CA GLU A 183 12.11 10.46 -8.60
C GLU A 183 10.69 11.05 -8.57
N ASP A 184 9.73 10.29 -9.07
CA ASP A 184 8.40 10.75 -9.45
C ASP A 184 7.28 9.86 -8.89
N HIS A 185 7.66 8.79 -8.18
CA HIS A 185 6.78 7.75 -7.68
C HIS A 185 5.60 8.34 -6.88
N GLY A 186 5.85 9.25 -5.93
CA GLY A 186 4.77 9.86 -5.15
C GLY A 186 3.83 10.78 -5.93
N THR A 187 4.31 11.45 -6.99
CA THR A 187 3.45 12.22 -7.92
C THR A 187 2.55 11.29 -8.73
N SER A 188 3.07 10.14 -9.19
CA SER A 188 2.28 9.10 -9.85
C SER A 188 1.22 8.47 -8.95
N VAL A 189 1.57 8.20 -7.68
CA VAL A 189 0.64 7.74 -6.64
C VAL A 189 -0.50 8.75 -6.43
N ALA A 190 -0.16 10.03 -6.32
CA ALA A 190 -1.13 11.10 -6.12
C ALA A 190 -2.12 11.24 -7.29
N GLY A 191 -1.67 11.05 -8.52
CA GLY A 191 -2.52 11.13 -9.70
C GLY A 191 -3.61 10.06 -9.76
N ILE A 192 -3.29 8.81 -9.36
CA ILE A 192 -4.29 7.73 -9.26
C ILE A 192 -5.42 8.13 -8.30
N ILE A 193 -5.06 8.78 -7.18
CA ILE A 193 -6.03 9.24 -6.18
C ILE A 193 -6.81 10.45 -6.71
N GLY A 194 -6.16 11.48 -7.23
CA GLY A 194 -6.74 12.82 -7.29
C GLY A 194 -6.32 13.72 -8.43
N MET A 195 -6.02 13.20 -9.63
CA MET A 195 -6.07 14.01 -10.86
C MET A 195 -7.42 14.74 -10.95
N LYS A 196 -7.41 16.04 -11.31
CA LYS A 196 -8.61 16.89 -11.26
C LYS A 196 -9.59 16.53 -12.38
N ASP A 197 -10.88 16.52 -12.05
CA ASP A 197 -11.93 16.43 -13.06
C ASP A 197 -12.21 17.79 -13.73
N ASN A 198 -12.58 17.78 -15.00
CA ASN A 198 -13.11 18.93 -15.75
C ASN A 198 -12.16 20.14 -15.86
N ASN A 199 -10.87 19.89 -16.12
CA ASN A 199 -9.85 20.95 -16.27
C ASN A 199 -9.15 20.97 -17.65
N ASN A 200 -9.59 20.15 -18.60
CA ASN A 200 -9.11 20.05 -19.99
C ASN A 200 -7.65 19.59 -20.13
N ILE A 201 -7.09 18.93 -19.12
CA ILE A 201 -5.75 18.33 -19.16
C ILE A 201 -5.81 16.91 -18.60
N GLY A 202 -4.82 16.08 -18.93
CA GLY A 202 -4.57 14.82 -18.22
C GLY A 202 -5.73 13.84 -18.17
N GLY A 203 -5.75 13.07 -17.08
CA GLY A 203 -6.79 12.08 -16.75
C GLY A 203 -7.67 12.56 -15.60
N VAL A 204 -8.31 11.62 -14.90
CA VAL A 204 -9.13 11.88 -13.71
C VAL A 204 -8.71 10.93 -12.59
N GLY A 205 -8.66 11.41 -11.36
CA GLY A 205 -8.36 10.59 -10.19
C GLY A 205 -9.58 9.77 -9.77
N ILE A 206 -9.37 8.75 -8.94
CA ILE A 206 -10.48 7.99 -8.36
C ILE A 206 -11.33 8.87 -7.43
N ALA A 207 -10.71 9.83 -6.76
CA ALA A 207 -11.34 10.83 -5.89
C ALA A 207 -10.83 12.24 -6.28
N PRO A 208 -11.25 12.74 -7.46
CA PRO A 208 -10.61 13.87 -8.15
C PRO A 208 -10.76 15.23 -7.43
N ARG A 209 -11.57 15.30 -6.38
CA ARG A 209 -11.81 16.50 -5.57
C ARG A 209 -11.30 16.37 -4.13
N SER A 210 -10.45 15.37 -3.87
CA SER A 210 -9.70 15.26 -2.63
C SER A 210 -8.67 16.38 -2.50
N ILE A 211 -8.24 16.62 -1.27
CA ILE A 211 -7.09 17.48 -0.97
C ILE A 211 -5.90 16.56 -0.74
N LEU A 212 -4.83 16.75 -1.51
CA LEU A 212 -3.65 15.90 -1.45
C LEU A 212 -2.54 16.61 -0.67
N GLY A 213 -1.70 15.85 0.02
CA GLY A 213 -0.48 16.33 0.65
C GLY A 213 0.64 15.32 0.53
N GLY A 214 1.88 15.77 0.47
CA GLY A 214 3.04 14.88 0.32
C GLY A 214 3.95 14.92 1.52
N ARG A 215 4.50 13.77 1.91
CA ARG A 215 5.63 13.68 2.83
C ARG A 215 6.69 12.78 2.22
N ASN A 216 7.84 13.35 1.90
CA ASN A 216 8.93 12.67 1.21
C ASN A 216 9.78 11.81 2.17
N PHE A 217 9.13 10.98 2.99
CA PHE A 217 9.81 10.06 3.91
C PHE A 217 10.84 9.17 3.21
N LEU A 218 10.60 8.77 1.97
CA LEU A 218 11.55 7.93 1.24
C LEU A 218 12.79 8.70 0.79
N ALA A 219 12.76 10.04 0.81
CA ALA A 219 13.93 10.88 0.60
C ALA A 219 14.77 11.07 1.89
N ASP A 220 14.13 11.04 3.08
CA ASP A 220 14.80 11.04 4.39
C ASP A 220 14.19 10.04 5.38
N GLN A 221 14.72 8.82 5.40
CA GLN A 221 14.17 7.68 6.14
C GLN A 221 14.57 7.65 7.63
N THR A 222 14.48 8.79 8.33
CA THR A 222 14.69 8.82 9.78
C THR A 222 13.48 8.26 10.53
N LEU A 223 13.71 7.73 11.73
CA LEU A 223 12.62 7.27 12.60
C LEU A 223 11.66 8.41 12.98
N ALA A 224 12.17 9.64 13.10
CA ALA A 224 11.35 10.82 13.37
C ALA A 224 10.44 11.16 12.17
N ALA A 225 10.98 11.11 10.94
CA ALA A 225 10.20 11.30 9.72
C ALA A 225 9.14 10.22 9.53
N TYR A 226 9.45 8.95 9.84
CA TYR A 226 8.46 7.86 9.82
C TYR A 226 7.35 8.11 10.85
N ALA A 227 7.74 8.41 12.10
CA ALA A 227 6.80 8.67 13.17
C ALA A 227 5.86 9.83 12.81
N ASP A 228 6.41 10.95 12.35
CA ASP A 228 5.61 12.06 11.87
C ASP A 228 4.67 11.63 10.74
N ALA A 229 5.21 11.02 9.67
CA ALA A 229 4.45 10.64 8.49
C ALA A 229 3.25 9.74 8.80
N MET A 230 3.38 8.90 9.83
CA MET A 230 2.29 8.03 10.30
C MET A 230 1.32 8.73 11.26
N GLY A 231 1.52 10.01 11.57
CA GLY A 231 0.65 10.82 12.41
C GLY A 231 1.00 10.83 13.90
N LEU A 232 2.18 10.36 14.32
CA LEU A 232 2.56 10.29 15.74
C LEU A 232 2.82 11.63 16.41
N LEU A 233 3.33 12.60 15.66
CA LEU A 233 3.70 13.90 16.20
C LEU A 233 2.55 14.91 16.10
N TYR A 234 1.32 14.44 15.83
CA TYR A 234 0.11 15.24 15.85
C TYR A 234 -0.36 15.48 17.30
N ASP A 235 0.42 16.20 18.11
CA ASP A 235 0.00 16.69 19.44
C ASP A 235 -0.38 18.19 19.44
N GLY A 236 -0.40 18.82 18.27
CA GLY A 236 -0.67 20.25 18.12
C GLY A 236 0.47 21.16 18.59
N GLN A 237 1.64 20.62 18.92
CA GLN A 237 2.83 21.35 19.34
C GLN A 237 4.04 20.87 18.53
N ASN A 238 4.61 21.76 17.73
CA ASN A 238 5.93 21.62 17.07
C ASN A 238 6.03 20.63 15.91
N MET A 239 5.34 20.91 14.80
CA MET A 239 5.98 20.77 13.49
C MET A 239 5.83 22.05 12.69
N SER A 240 6.89 22.50 12.03
CA SER A 240 6.86 23.70 11.18
C SER A 240 5.98 23.54 9.93
N CYS A 241 5.76 22.31 9.46
CA CYS A 241 5.18 22.02 8.14
C CYS A 241 3.72 21.52 8.13
N CYS A 242 3.12 21.08 9.24
CA CYS A 242 1.75 20.53 9.25
C CYS A 242 0.79 21.33 10.14
N GLN A 243 -0.35 21.77 9.58
CA GLN A 243 -1.31 22.66 10.24
C GLN A 243 -2.76 22.13 10.25
N SER A 244 -3.03 21.01 9.55
CA SER A 244 -4.38 20.46 9.34
C SER A 244 -4.45 18.95 9.63
N ASP A 245 -5.64 18.48 10.04
CA ASP A 245 -5.92 17.05 10.30
C ASP A 245 -6.00 16.26 8.97
N ILE A 246 -5.54 15.00 8.97
CA ILE A 246 -5.43 14.11 7.80
C ILE A 246 -6.48 13.00 7.90
N ASP A 247 -7.05 12.53 6.78
CA ASP A 247 -8.00 11.43 6.80
C ASP A 247 -7.37 10.07 6.43
N ILE A 248 -6.64 10.05 5.32
CA ILE A 248 -6.10 8.84 4.72
C ILE A 248 -4.59 8.99 4.57
N ILE A 249 -3.84 7.97 4.94
CA ILE A 249 -2.39 7.90 4.78
C ILE A 249 -2.09 6.76 3.80
N ASN A 250 -1.69 7.13 2.59
CA ASN A 250 -1.27 6.20 1.54
C ASN A 250 0.22 5.89 1.68
N GLN A 251 0.53 4.59 1.74
CA GLN A 251 1.87 4.06 1.96
C GLN A 251 2.23 3.11 0.81
N SER A 252 2.66 3.69 -0.31
CA SER A 252 3.09 2.94 -1.49
C SER A 252 4.55 2.48 -1.38
N PHE A 253 4.94 1.97 -0.20
CA PHE A 253 6.29 1.50 0.09
C PHE A 253 6.26 0.32 1.06
N GLY A 254 7.39 -0.37 1.18
CA GLY A 254 7.59 -1.44 2.15
C GLY A 254 9.03 -1.90 2.23
N PHE A 255 9.31 -2.79 3.18
CA PHE A 255 10.61 -3.42 3.33
C PHE A 255 10.66 -4.74 2.56
N TYR A 256 11.63 -4.85 1.65
CA TYR A 256 11.97 -6.14 1.04
C TYR A 256 13.08 -6.81 1.85
N LEU A 257 12.71 -7.77 2.70
CA LEU A 257 13.64 -8.48 3.56
C LEU A 257 13.96 -9.88 3.01
N THR A 258 15.24 -10.25 3.04
CA THR A 258 15.74 -11.61 2.73
C THR A 258 16.21 -12.34 4.00
N GLU A 259 15.97 -11.74 5.16
CA GLU A 259 16.26 -12.31 6.47
C GLU A 259 14.99 -12.28 7.30
N VAL A 260 14.81 -13.30 8.15
CA VAL A 260 13.68 -13.32 9.09
C VAL A 260 13.83 -12.15 10.05
N PRO A 261 12.88 -11.19 10.07
CA PRO A 261 12.97 -10.06 10.98
C PRO A 261 12.70 -10.48 12.42
N ASN A 262 13.45 -9.89 13.35
CA ASN A 262 13.04 -9.87 14.75
C ASN A 262 12.06 -8.72 14.96
N MET A 263 10.78 -9.04 15.17
CA MET A 263 9.71 -8.04 15.21
C MET A 263 9.84 -7.02 16.34
N ASP A 264 10.57 -7.35 17.41
CA ASP A 264 10.78 -6.42 18.51
C ASP A 264 11.63 -5.20 18.08
N GLU A 265 12.46 -5.34 17.03
CA GLU A 265 13.24 -4.24 16.45
C GLU A 265 12.36 -3.24 15.68
N TYR A 266 11.17 -3.66 15.28
CA TYR A 266 10.23 -2.89 14.47
C TYR A 266 9.00 -2.40 15.26
N GLU A 267 8.94 -2.69 16.57
CA GLU A 267 7.79 -2.37 17.41
C GLU A 267 7.46 -0.87 17.42
N ILE A 268 8.48 -0.01 17.31
CA ILE A 268 8.27 1.44 17.26
C ILE A 268 7.53 1.91 15.98
N TYR A 269 7.74 1.22 14.85
CA TYR A 269 7.00 1.50 13.61
C TYR A 269 5.54 1.08 13.77
N ASN A 270 5.28 -0.03 14.46
CA ASN A 270 3.93 -0.52 14.71
C ASN A 270 3.17 0.31 15.74
N GLU A 271 3.87 0.89 16.72
CA GLU A 271 3.27 1.83 17.68
C GLU A 271 2.73 3.09 17.00
N ALA A 272 3.32 3.48 15.86
CA ALA A 272 2.86 4.61 15.07
C ALA A 272 1.39 4.47 14.65
N TYR A 273 1.03 3.29 14.15
CA TYR A 273 -0.33 2.99 13.75
C TYR A 273 -1.31 2.95 14.94
N ARG A 274 -0.88 2.40 16.08
CA ARG A 274 -1.72 2.30 17.29
C ARG A 274 -2.12 3.66 17.83
N LEU A 275 -1.16 4.58 17.90
CA LEU A 275 -1.40 5.95 18.34
C LEU A 275 -2.19 6.75 17.30
N GLY A 276 -2.01 6.43 16.00
CA GLY A 276 -2.81 6.96 14.89
C GLY A 276 -4.31 6.71 15.00
N GLN A 277 -4.75 5.77 15.82
CA GLN A 277 -6.17 5.59 16.16
C GLN A 277 -6.79 6.84 16.83
N GLY A 278 -5.98 7.73 17.40
CA GLY A 278 -6.42 9.03 17.92
C GLY A 278 -6.68 10.10 16.85
N GLY A 279 -6.21 9.89 15.61
CA GLY A 279 -6.40 10.81 14.48
C GLY A 279 -7.86 10.98 14.08
N ARG A 280 -8.16 11.98 13.23
CA ARG A 280 -9.52 12.26 12.73
C ARG A 280 -10.54 12.47 13.86
N GLY A 281 -10.12 13.15 14.94
CA GLY A 281 -10.92 13.33 16.14
C GLY A 281 -11.30 12.02 16.84
N GLY A 282 -10.40 11.04 16.89
CA GLY A 282 -10.62 9.73 17.51
C GLY A 282 -11.30 8.67 16.63
N LYS A 283 -11.54 8.97 15.34
CA LYS A 283 -12.01 7.98 14.35
C LYS A 283 -10.88 7.08 13.83
N GLY A 284 -9.64 7.50 14.06
CA GLY A 284 -8.40 6.87 13.62
C GLY A 284 -8.09 7.18 12.15
N PHE A 285 -6.82 7.47 11.88
CA PHE A 285 -6.33 7.58 10.50
C PHE A 285 -6.59 6.29 9.73
N ILE A 286 -6.87 6.41 8.43
CA ILE A 286 -7.02 5.25 7.56
C ILE A 286 -5.70 5.00 6.84
N TYR A 287 -5.03 3.92 7.20
CA TYR A 287 -3.77 3.52 6.59
C TYR A 287 -4.02 2.55 5.44
N VAL A 288 -3.54 2.89 4.25
CA VAL A 288 -3.58 2.01 3.08
C VAL A 288 -2.16 1.72 2.65
N LYS A 289 -1.78 0.44 2.64
CA LYS A 289 -0.39 0.02 2.49
C LYS A 289 -0.21 -1.01 1.39
N ALA A 290 0.79 -0.80 0.54
CA ALA A 290 1.19 -1.73 -0.49
C ALA A 290 1.74 -3.04 0.11
N ALA A 291 1.32 -4.19 -0.44
CA ALA A 291 1.74 -5.49 0.05
C ALA A 291 3.18 -5.89 -0.29
N GLY A 292 3.74 -5.35 -1.38
CA GLY A 292 5.04 -5.74 -1.91
C GLY A 292 4.97 -6.22 -3.36
N ASN A 293 6.13 -6.25 -4.02
CA ASN A 293 6.26 -6.56 -5.45
C ASN A 293 7.20 -7.75 -5.69
N GLY A 294 7.29 -8.65 -4.72
CA GLY A 294 8.27 -9.73 -4.71
C GLY A 294 7.84 -11.03 -5.37
N TYR A 295 6.60 -11.20 -5.85
CA TYR A 295 6.10 -12.51 -6.32
C TYR A 295 7.07 -13.23 -7.25
N GLY A 296 7.51 -12.56 -8.32
CA GLY A 296 8.37 -13.09 -9.38
C GLY A 296 9.88 -12.94 -9.20
N LYS A 297 10.38 -12.51 -8.04
CA LYS A 297 11.83 -12.24 -7.87
C LYS A 297 12.66 -13.53 -7.91
N GLN A 298 13.90 -13.45 -8.41
CA GLN A 298 14.76 -14.63 -8.63
C GLN A 298 15.47 -15.17 -7.36
N ASN A 299 15.30 -14.49 -6.22
CA ASN A 299 16.02 -14.82 -4.98
C ASN A 299 15.22 -15.76 -4.05
N CYS A 300 14.08 -16.31 -4.49
CA CYS A 300 13.39 -17.32 -3.69
C CYS A 300 14.26 -18.57 -3.61
N ASP A 301 14.09 -19.32 -2.54
CA ASP A 301 14.72 -20.63 -2.39
C ASP A 301 14.07 -21.63 -3.34
N ILE A 302 14.41 -21.48 -4.63
CA ILE A 302 13.93 -22.29 -5.74
C ILE A 302 14.89 -23.46 -5.93
N ASP A 303 14.46 -24.67 -5.58
CA ASP A 303 15.18 -25.85 -6.06
C ASP A 303 14.78 -26.17 -7.51
N SER A 304 15.47 -27.11 -8.15
CA SER A 304 15.26 -27.47 -9.56
C SER A 304 13.88 -28.05 -9.88
N SER A 305 13.03 -28.29 -8.88
CA SER A 305 11.65 -28.78 -9.02
C SER A 305 10.58 -27.69 -8.81
N PHE A 306 10.97 -26.46 -8.46
CA PHE A 306 10.04 -25.38 -8.15
C PHE A 306 9.48 -24.70 -9.41
N THR A 307 8.19 -24.92 -9.67
CA THR A 307 7.36 -23.95 -10.41
C THR A 307 6.87 -22.89 -9.43
N GLN A 308 6.97 -21.61 -9.79
CA GLN A 308 6.52 -20.51 -8.92
C GLN A 308 4.99 -20.55 -8.73
N VAL A 309 4.59 -21.20 -7.65
CA VAL A 309 3.20 -21.51 -7.29
C VAL A 309 2.68 -20.59 -6.18
N ALA A 310 3.57 -20.16 -5.29
CA ALA A 310 3.33 -19.16 -4.26
C ALA A 310 4.26 -17.96 -4.48
N SER A 311 3.96 -16.83 -3.81
CA SER A 311 4.80 -15.64 -3.87
C SER A 311 6.23 -15.93 -3.40
N CYS A 312 7.24 -15.24 -3.92
CA CYS A 312 8.57 -15.25 -3.32
C CYS A 312 8.60 -14.55 -1.96
N GLU A 313 7.84 -13.45 -1.88
CA GLU A 313 7.75 -12.56 -0.74
C GLU A 313 6.33 -12.69 -0.18
N ASP A 314 6.19 -13.24 1.03
CA ASP A 314 4.91 -13.11 1.74
C ASP A 314 4.77 -11.66 2.22
N ALA A 315 3.59 -11.09 2.03
CA ALA A 315 3.31 -9.72 2.43
C ALA A 315 3.56 -9.46 3.93
N SER A 316 3.50 -10.49 4.78
CA SER A 316 3.74 -10.38 6.22
C SER A 316 5.23 -10.26 6.59
N PHE A 317 6.15 -10.42 5.63
CA PHE A 317 7.59 -10.37 5.89
C PHE A 317 8.09 -8.94 6.11
N ASP A 318 7.38 -7.94 5.57
CA ASP A 318 7.53 -6.55 6.00
C ASP A 318 6.94 -6.42 7.41
N PRO A 319 7.77 -6.08 8.43
CA PRO A 319 7.32 -5.99 9.83
C PRO A 319 6.26 -4.93 10.10
N THR A 320 6.03 -4.00 9.16
CA THR A 320 5.03 -2.95 9.26
C THR A 320 3.69 -3.36 8.63
N ASN A 321 3.68 -4.38 7.76
CA ASN A 321 2.46 -4.89 7.12
C ASN A 321 1.54 -5.64 8.09
N ILE A 322 2.08 -6.13 9.21
CA ILE A 322 1.31 -6.90 10.20
C ILE A 322 0.42 -6.04 11.11
N ALA A 323 0.55 -4.71 11.07
CA ALA A 323 -0.22 -3.80 11.93
C ALA A 323 -1.73 -3.93 11.62
N PRO A 324 -2.59 -4.24 12.62
CA PRO A 324 -4.03 -4.42 12.40
C PRO A 324 -4.73 -3.21 11.78
N GLU A 325 -4.18 -2.01 11.95
CA GLU A 325 -4.71 -0.76 11.43
C GLU A 325 -4.52 -0.62 9.90
N ASN A 326 -3.52 -1.29 9.33
CA ASN A 326 -3.26 -1.24 7.90
C ASN A 326 -4.38 -1.95 7.11
N ILE A 327 -4.81 -1.31 6.02
CA ILE A 327 -5.47 -1.96 4.89
C ILE A 327 -4.35 -2.39 3.96
N LEU A 328 -3.94 -3.65 4.05
CA LEU A 328 -2.87 -4.21 3.23
C LEU A 328 -3.42 -4.62 1.85
N VAL A 329 -2.78 -4.16 0.78
CA VAL A 329 -3.33 -4.21 -0.58
C VAL A 329 -2.43 -4.95 -1.56
N SER A 330 -2.98 -5.99 -2.20
CA SER A 330 -2.39 -6.66 -3.37
C SER A 330 -2.84 -6.00 -4.68
N ALA A 331 -2.12 -6.27 -5.78
CA ALA A 331 -2.38 -5.67 -7.08
C ALA A 331 -3.07 -6.64 -8.06
N VAL A 332 -4.08 -6.13 -8.77
CA VAL A 332 -4.80 -6.80 -9.86
C VAL A 332 -4.48 -6.10 -11.18
N ASN A 333 -4.28 -6.89 -12.23
CA ASN A 333 -4.04 -6.40 -13.59
C ASN A 333 -5.34 -6.20 -14.37
N ALA A 334 -5.23 -5.61 -15.57
CA ALA A 334 -6.35 -5.31 -16.45
C ALA A 334 -7.05 -6.53 -17.07
N SER A 335 -6.62 -7.75 -16.70
CA SER A 335 -7.21 -9.02 -17.10
C SER A 335 -7.95 -9.73 -15.96
N GLY A 336 -8.16 -9.06 -14.82
CA GLY A 336 -8.90 -9.66 -13.70
C GLY A 336 -8.14 -10.73 -12.95
N THR A 337 -6.80 -10.69 -12.99
CA THR A 337 -5.93 -11.64 -12.26
C THR A 337 -4.89 -10.87 -11.44
N LEU A 338 -4.25 -11.55 -10.49
CA LEU A 338 -3.14 -11.00 -9.72
C LEU A 338 -2.07 -10.48 -10.68
N SER A 339 -1.61 -9.24 -10.45
CA SER A 339 -0.47 -8.70 -11.18
C SER A 339 0.76 -9.57 -10.98
N SER A 340 1.56 -9.78 -12.04
CA SER A 340 2.67 -10.75 -12.05
C SER A 340 3.70 -10.59 -10.92
N TYR A 341 3.83 -9.38 -10.38
CA TYR A 341 4.77 -9.04 -9.30
C TYR A 341 4.14 -9.04 -7.90
N SER A 342 2.81 -9.05 -7.76
CA SER A 342 2.14 -8.72 -6.49
C SER A 342 2.44 -9.76 -5.40
N ALA A 343 3.03 -9.33 -4.29
CA ALA A 343 3.15 -10.18 -3.11
C ALA A 343 1.76 -10.68 -2.64
N THR A 344 1.72 -11.92 -2.15
CA THR A 344 0.53 -12.55 -1.57
C THR A 344 0.78 -12.83 -0.10
N GLY A 345 -0.28 -13.13 0.66
CA GLY A 345 -0.12 -13.48 2.06
C GLY A 345 -1.44 -13.44 2.81
N SER A 346 -1.47 -14.08 3.97
CA SER A 346 -2.73 -14.18 4.73
C SER A 346 -3.16 -12.86 5.39
N GLY A 347 -2.25 -11.88 5.46
CA GLY A 347 -2.50 -10.52 5.95
C GLY A 347 -3.11 -9.56 4.92
N ILE A 348 -3.27 -9.95 3.65
CA ILE A 348 -3.93 -9.10 2.65
C ILE A 348 -5.39 -8.82 3.08
N TRP A 349 -5.81 -7.56 3.01
CA TRP A 349 -7.18 -7.16 3.32
C TRP A 349 -8.04 -7.09 2.06
N ALA A 350 -7.54 -6.43 1.01
CA ALA A 350 -8.25 -6.25 -0.24
C ALA A 350 -7.26 -6.17 -1.42
N ALA A 351 -7.76 -6.28 -2.64
CA ALA A 351 -7.00 -6.00 -3.84
C ALA A 351 -7.38 -4.63 -4.43
N GLY A 352 -6.40 -3.96 -5.04
CA GLY A 352 -6.57 -2.74 -5.83
C GLY A 352 -6.01 -2.93 -7.24
N THR A 353 -6.33 -2.01 -8.15
CA THR A 353 -5.79 -2.02 -9.52
C THR A 353 -4.33 -1.58 -9.52
N GLY A 354 -3.43 -2.42 -10.04
CA GLY A 354 -2.02 -2.09 -10.20
C GLY A 354 -1.46 -2.33 -11.62
N GLY A 355 -2.19 -3.06 -12.47
CA GLY A 355 -1.76 -3.31 -13.84
C GLY A 355 -0.51 -4.18 -13.93
N GLU A 356 0.15 -4.17 -15.09
CA GLU A 356 1.44 -4.83 -15.31
C GLU A 356 2.55 -3.80 -15.52
N PHE A 357 3.07 -3.57 -16.73
CA PHE A 357 4.19 -2.63 -16.95
C PHE A 357 3.94 -1.59 -18.05
N GLY A 358 2.89 -1.73 -18.84
CA GLY A 358 2.44 -0.69 -19.78
C GLY A 358 3.32 -0.50 -21.01
N TYR A 359 4.30 -1.38 -21.30
CA TYR A 359 5.20 -1.16 -22.44
C TYR A 359 4.46 -1.24 -23.78
N SER A 360 4.82 -0.34 -24.69
CA SER A 360 4.22 -0.30 -26.04
C SER A 360 4.69 -1.44 -26.96
N ALA A 361 3.88 -1.71 -27.99
CA ALA A 361 4.19 -2.68 -29.04
C ALA A 361 5.38 -2.26 -29.94
N ASN A 362 5.70 -0.96 -30.04
CA ASN A 362 6.83 -0.49 -30.87
C ASN A 362 8.19 -0.96 -30.32
N ARG A 363 8.28 -1.16 -28.99
CA ARG A 363 9.42 -1.80 -28.34
C ARG A 363 9.62 -3.26 -28.78
N ILE A 364 8.54 -3.95 -29.17
CA ILE A 364 8.60 -5.31 -29.73
C ILE A 364 9.30 -5.28 -31.10
N GLN A 365 8.88 -4.35 -31.97
CA GLN A 365 9.44 -4.21 -33.34
C GLN A 365 10.90 -3.75 -33.34
N ALA A 366 11.29 -2.82 -32.47
CA ALA A 366 12.67 -2.34 -32.37
C ALA A 366 13.67 -3.41 -31.93
N LYS A 367 13.22 -4.48 -31.25
CA LYS A 367 14.09 -5.55 -30.72
C LYS A 367 14.01 -6.87 -31.48
N THR A 368 13.08 -7.04 -32.43
CA THR A 368 12.91 -8.33 -33.13
C THR A 368 12.58 -8.16 -34.60
N THR A 369 13.36 -8.81 -35.48
CA THR A 369 13.05 -8.94 -36.91
C THR A 369 12.16 -10.15 -37.22
N ASN A 370 11.84 -10.97 -36.22
CA ASN A 370 11.08 -12.21 -36.37
C ASN A 370 9.66 -12.07 -35.78
N LEU A 371 8.65 -12.23 -36.63
CA LEU A 371 7.23 -12.09 -36.28
C LEU A 371 6.76 -13.09 -35.21
N LEU A 372 7.24 -14.33 -35.19
CA LEU A 372 6.85 -15.33 -34.17
C LEU A 372 7.38 -14.95 -32.77
N LEU A 373 8.59 -14.38 -32.71
CA LEU A 373 9.19 -13.83 -31.49
C LEU A 373 8.53 -12.51 -31.05
N ALA A 374 7.92 -11.78 -31.99
CA ALA A 374 7.09 -10.62 -31.67
C ALA A 374 5.75 -11.06 -31.08
N TYR A 375 5.13 -12.11 -31.64
CA TYR A 375 3.87 -12.68 -31.14
C TYR A 375 3.97 -13.22 -29.72
N SER A 376 5.02 -13.99 -29.40
CA SER A 376 5.22 -14.52 -28.04
C SER A 376 5.46 -13.44 -26.98
N LYS A 377 5.81 -12.22 -27.38
CA LYS A 377 5.96 -11.07 -26.48
C LYS A 377 4.63 -10.41 -26.13
N PHE A 378 3.54 -10.63 -26.85
CA PHE A 378 2.23 -10.12 -26.44
C PHE A 378 1.62 -10.91 -25.26
N GLU A 379 2.08 -12.15 -25.03
CA GLU A 379 1.75 -12.92 -23.82
C GLU A 379 2.56 -12.49 -22.59
N ASP A 380 3.60 -11.70 -22.79
CA ASP A 380 4.49 -11.23 -21.73
C ASP A 380 3.83 -10.09 -20.95
N SER A 381 3.76 -10.26 -19.62
CA SER A 381 3.28 -9.25 -18.65
C SER A 381 3.76 -7.83 -18.93
N ARG A 382 5.00 -7.66 -19.43
CA ARG A 382 5.60 -6.35 -19.70
C ARG A 382 4.79 -5.46 -20.65
N TYR A 383 4.04 -6.06 -21.57
CA TYR A 383 3.27 -5.33 -22.58
C TYR A 383 1.78 -5.24 -22.25
N LYS A 384 1.39 -5.67 -21.04
CA LYS A 384 0.03 -5.56 -20.54
C LYS A 384 -0.21 -4.20 -19.87
N PRO A 385 -1.46 -3.70 -19.87
CA PRO A 385 -1.79 -2.37 -19.36
C PRO A 385 -1.27 -2.12 -17.94
N ALA A 386 -0.64 -0.95 -17.73
CA ALA A 386 -0.33 -0.40 -16.42
C ALA A 386 -1.21 0.84 -16.15
N MET A 387 -0.83 1.70 -15.22
CA MET A 387 -1.65 2.83 -14.78
C MET A 387 -1.29 4.10 -15.54
N VAL A 388 -2.30 4.74 -16.14
CA VAL A 388 -2.19 6.09 -16.72
C VAL A 388 -2.41 7.12 -15.63
N THR A 389 -1.38 7.87 -15.25
CA THR A 389 -1.39 8.81 -14.11
C THR A 389 -0.46 10.02 -14.35
N THR A 390 -0.42 10.98 -13.42
CA THR A 390 0.52 12.11 -13.47
C THR A 390 1.96 11.65 -13.34
N ASP A 391 2.85 12.32 -14.06
CA ASP A 391 4.29 12.28 -13.87
C ASP A 391 4.72 13.60 -13.22
N VAL A 392 5.98 13.76 -12.85
CA VAL A 392 6.54 15.09 -12.58
C VAL A 392 6.53 15.93 -13.86
N THR A 393 6.24 17.22 -13.76
CA THR A 393 6.12 18.06 -14.96
C THR A 393 7.41 18.15 -15.76
N GLY A 394 7.26 18.10 -17.09
CA GLY A 394 8.34 18.35 -18.04
C GLY A 394 9.15 17.12 -18.46
N CYS A 395 9.49 17.08 -19.75
CA CYS A 395 10.21 16.00 -20.41
C CYS A 395 11.68 15.78 -20.02
N THR A 396 12.16 16.27 -18.89
CA THR A 396 13.57 16.10 -18.46
C THR A 396 13.73 15.17 -17.26
N LYS A 397 12.62 14.82 -16.60
CA LYS A 397 12.54 14.03 -15.38
C LYS A 397 11.38 13.03 -15.50
N GLY A 398 11.24 12.17 -14.51
CA GLY A 398 10.12 11.24 -14.42
C GLY A 398 10.17 10.06 -15.38
N TYR A 399 9.15 9.20 -15.30
CA TYR A 399 8.98 7.99 -16.09
C TYR A 399 8.88 8.29 -17.60
N SER A 400 8.46 9.48 -18.00
CA SER A 400 8.28 9.88 -19.40
C SER A 400 9.37 10.84 -19.93
N GLY A 401 10.51 10.98 -19.24
CA GLY A 401 11.57 11.96 -19.55
C GLY A 401 12.62 11.56 -20.61
N THR A 402 13.28 12.55 -21.23
CA THR A 402 14.23 12.43 -22.39
C THR A 402 15.55 11.75 -22.07
N ASN A 403 15.94 11.71 -20.80
CA ASN A 403 17.25 11.23 -20.35
C ASN A 403 17.15 10.02 -19.42
N LEU A 404 16.34 9.02 -19.79
CA LEU A 404 16.25 7.77 -19.03
C LEU A 404 17.52 6.93 -19.20
N SER A 405 18.38 6.96 -18.17
CA SER A 405 19.63 6.19 -18.11
C SER A 405 19.47 4.79 -17.47
N THR A 406 18.26 4.40 -17.09
CA THR A 406 17.97 3.12 -16.43
C THR A 406 17.09 2.26 -17.33
N GLY A 407 17.23 0.93 -17.25
CA GLY A 407 16.59 -0.05 -18.14
C GLY A 407 15.05 -0.07 -18.18
N MET A 408 14.37 0.89 -17.54
CA MET A 408 12.97 1.28 -17.78
C MET A 408 12.92 2.33 -18.90
N LEU A 409 13.14 1.88 -20.13
CA LEU A 409 12.87 2.69 -21.32
C LEU A 409 11.36 2.75 -21.55
N ALA A 410 10.65 3.58 -20.78
CA ALA A 410 9.39 4.19 -21.22
C ALA A 410 9.79 5.42 -22.04
N SER A 411 10.18 5.18 -23.31
CA SER A 411 10.47 6.29 -24.20
C SER A 411 9.17 7.03 -24.53
N PHE A 412 9.26 8.34 -24.74
CA PHE A 412 8.32 9.24 -25.46
C PHE A 412 7.35 8.54 -26.42
N SER A 413 7.87 7.53 -27.13
CA SER A 413 7.16 6.70 -28.10
C SER A 413 5.90 5.97 -27.64
N ASP A 414 5.66 5.83 -26.33
CA ASP A 414 4.55 5.01 -25.83
C ASP A 414 3.19 5.74 -25.98
N PHE A 415 3.19 7.08 -25.90
CA PHE A 415 2.02 7.91 -26.24
C PHE A 415 1.91 8.25 -27.74
N ASP A 416 2.99 8.08 -28.52
CA ASP A 416 3.09 8.51 -29.93
C ASP A 416 2.26 7.69 -30.95
N TYR A 417 1.68 6.55 -30.58
CA TYR A 417 0.96 5.69 -31.54
C TYR A 417 -0.51 5.45 -31.17
N PRO A 418 -1.46 6.12 -31.86
CA PRO A 418 -2.87 5.83 -31.71
C PRO A 418 -3.20 4.48 -32.37
N TRP A 419 -3.14 3.40 -31.60
CA TRP A 419 -3.76 2.14 -32.03
C TRP A 419 -5.28 2.34 -32.02
N ARG A 420 -5.87 2.48 -33.21
CA ARG A 420 -7.32 2.31 -33.36
C ARG A 420 -7.62 0.84 -33.13
N ALA A 421 -8.22 0.54 -31.97
CA ALA A 421 -8.68 -0.78 -31.58
C ALA A 421 -9.51 -1.41 -32.71
N THR A 422 -8.90 -2.36 -33.42
CA THR A 422 -9.61 -3.45 -34.07
C THR A 422 -9.24 -4.67 -33.26
N THR A 423 -10.24 -5.37 -32.74
CA THR A 423 -10.11 -6.62 -31.98
C THR A 423 -9.00 -7.51 -32.54
N ILE A 424 -8.02 -7.86 -31.70
CA ILE A 424 -6.83 -8.64 -32.08
C ILE A 424 -7.21 -9.99 -32.72
N ASP A 425 -8.38 -10.53 -32.39
CA ASP A 425 -8.96 -11.74 -33.00
C ASP A 425 -9.18 -11.63 -34.53
N SER A 426 -8.99 -10.45 -35.10
CA SER A 426 -9.24 -10.19 -36.52
C SER A 426 -8.14 -9.40 -37.22
N VAL A 427 -6.94 -9.24 -36.67
CA VAL A 427 -5.82 -8.69 -37.47
C VAL A 427 -5.42 -9.77 -38.48
N PRO A 428 -5.83 -9.65 -39.75
CA PRO A 428 -5.51 -10.69 -40.72
C PRO A 428 -4.00 -10.62 -40.96
N LEU A 429 -3.35 -11.77 -41.15
CA LEU A 429 -1.96 -11.88 -41.61
C LEU A 429 -1.63 -10.92 -42.79
N GLN A 430 -2.65 -10.49 -43.55
CA GLN A 430 -2.57 -9.53 -44.64
C GLN A 430 -2.26 -8.08 -44.23
N VAL A 431 -2.59 -7.63 -43.01
CA VAL A 431 -2.25 -6.27 -42.53
C VAL A 431 -0.77 -6.18 -42.16
N LEU A 432 -0.18 -7.26 -41.65
CA LEU A 432 1.26 -7.38 -41.42
C LEU A 432 2.07 -7.53 -42.73
N GLN A 433 1.47 -8.05 -43.80
CA GLN A 433 2.09 -8.12 -45.13
C GLN A 433 2.32 -6.76 -45.80
N ARG A 434 1.71 -5.66 -45.33
CA ARG A 434 2.00 -4.32 -45.86
C ARG A 434 3.43 -3.83 -45.57
N TYR A 435 4.12 -4.43 -44.60
CA TYR A 435 5.46 -4.03 -44.17
C TYR A 435 6.58 -4.99 -44.60
N TYR A 436 6.22 -6.16 -45.16
CA TYR A 436 7.18 -7.18 -45.60
C TYR A 436 6.93 -7.52 -47.06
N GLY A 437 7.97 -7.41 -47.90
CA GLY A 437 7.90 -7.92 -49.27
C GLY A 437 7.71 -9.44 -49.29
N ALA A 438 7.30 -10.00 -50.44
CA ALA A 438 7.02 -11.43 -50.65
C ALA A 438 8.15 -12.41 -50.26
N ASN A 439 9.32 -11.89 -49.89
CA ASN A 439 10.52 -12.64 -49.54
C ASN A 439 10.83 -12.60 -48.03
N GLY A 440 9.92 -12.09 -47.19
CA GLY A 440 10.10 -11.99 -45.73
C GLY A 440 11.15 -10.96 -45.28
N ARG A 441 11.57 -10.06 -46.18
CA ARG A 441 12.46 -8.93 -45.86
C ARG A 441 11.66 -7.62 -45.88
N LEU A 442 12.03 -6.71 -44.97
CA LEU A 442 11.58 -5.30 -44.99
C LEU A 442 11.83 -4.72 -46.39
N GLN A 443 10.83 -4.06 -46.98
CA GLN A 443 11.09 -3.22 -48.15
C GLN A 443 12.00 -2.08 -47.69
N SER A 444 13.22 -2.07 -48.20
CA SER A 444 14.25 -1.10 -47.81
C SER A 444 13.82 0.32 -48.18
N SER A 445 13.50 1.15 -47.19
CA SER A 445 13.96 2.54 -47.26
C SER A 445 15.40 2.53 -46.79
N SER A 446 16.31 2.71 -47.74
CA SER A 446 17.73 2.94 -47.52
C SER A 446 17.92 4.12 -46.56
N ASN A 447 18.11 3.83 -45.27
CA ASN A 447 18.89 4.66 -44.36
C ASN A 447 19.35 3.82 -43.18
N SER A 448 20.66 3.59 -43.13
CA SER A 448 21.42 2.90 -42.09
C SER A 448 21.55 3.74 -40.80
N GLY A 449 20.43 4.30 -40.41
CA GLY A 449 20.21 5.04 -39.18
C GLY A 449 18.72 5.02 -39.01
N VAL A 450 18.22 4.25 -38.04
CA VAL A 450 16.94 4.58 -37.45
C VAL A 450 17.19 5.93 -36.80
N GLN A 451 17.04 7.01 -37.58
CA GLN A 451 16.61 8.24 -36.99
C GLN A 451 15.31 7.85 -36.30
N THR A 452 15.34 7.88 -34.98
CA THR A 452 14.17 8.27 -34.22
C THR A 452 13.65 9.49 -34.96
N VAL A 453 12.63 9.29 -35.80
CA VAL A 453 11.75 10.38 -36.15
C VAL A 453 11.09 10.68 -34.82
N ALA A 454 11.80 11.46 -33.99
CA ALA A 454 11.19 12.34 -33.04
C ALA A 454 10.41 13.30 -33.92
N ASP A 455 9.23 12.85 -34.34
CA ASP A 455 8.22 13.77 -34.78
C ASP A 455 7.86 14.55 -33.52
N SER A 456 8.62 15.63 -33.28
CA SER A 456 8.39 16.59 -32.21
C SER A 456 7.02 17.30 -32.30
N THR A 457 6.10 16.78 -33.12
CA THR A 457 4.74 17.27 -33.31
C THR A 457 3.64 16.23 -33.02
N SER A 458 3.95 14.97 -32.66
CA SER A 458 2.94 13.88 -32.66
C SER A 458 2.31 13.45 -31.32
N ASP A 459 2.87 13.76 -30.15
CA ASP A 459 2.19 13.42 -28.89
C ASP A 459 1.00 14.36 -28.72
N ARG A 460 -0.21 13.94 -29.14
CA ARG A 460 -1.38 14.83 -29.04
C ARG A 460 -1.84 15.01 -27.61
N ASP A 461 -1.56 14.04 -26.73
CA ASP A 461 -2.24 13.91 -25.45
C ASP A 461 -1.29 14.14 -24.24
N ASN A 462 0.04 14.08 -24.42
CA ASN A 462 1.05 14.26 -23.35
C ASN A 462 2.33 15.03 -23.80
N LYS A 463 2.18 16.10 -24.61
CA LYS A 463 3.28 16.92 -25.17
C LYS A 463 4.37 17.38 -24.19
N ASN A 464 4.01 17.55 -22.93
CA ASN A 464 4.89 18.08 -21.90
C ASN A 464 5.53 16.98 -21.04
N CYS A 465 5.17 15.72 -21.28
CA CYS A 465 5.58 14.57 -20.45
C CYS A 465 5.12 14.68 -18.99
N ASP A 466 3.97 15.33 -18.78
CA ASP A 466 3.36 15.56 -17.47
C ASP A 466 2.58 14.32 -16.96
N TYR A 467 2.52 13.25 -17.76
CA TYR A 467 1.80 12.02 -17.47
C TYR A 467 2.62 10.79 -17.85
N THR A 468 2.31 9.64 -17.26
CA THR A 468 2.92 8.33 -17.55
C THR A 468 1.84 7.27 -17.77
N ASN A 469 2.15 6.24 -18.55
CA ASN A 469 1.31 5.05 -18.74
C ASN A 469 1.95 3.77 -18.16
N SER A 470 3.12 3.87 -17.54
CA SER A 470 3.91 2.73 -17.07
C SER A 470 3.96 2.60 -15.56
N PHE A 471 3.27 3.46 -14.81
CA PHE A 471 3.23 3.36 -13.34
C PHE A 471 2.47 2.09 -12.92
N ASN A 472 3.02 1.34 -11.97
CA ASN A 472 2.50 0.03 -11.61
C ASN A 472 2.78 -0.32 -10.13
N GLY A 473 2.76 -1.61 -9.80
CA GLY A 473 3.08 -2.12 -8.48
C GLY A 473 1.85 -2.25 -7.57
N THR A 474 2.05 -2.91 -6.44
CA THR A 474 1.19 -2.68 -5.26
C THR A 474 1.22 -1.21 -4.83
N SER A 475 2.25 -0.47 -5.23
CA SER A 475 2.34 1.01 -5.20
C SER A 475 1.25 1.73 -5.98
N SER A 476 0.63 1.10 -6.98
CA SER A 476 -0.57 1.59 -7.69
C SER A 476 -1.87 1.06 -7.11
N ALA A 477 -1.84 -0.13 -6.51
CA ALA A 477 -3.01 -0.72 -5.86
C ALA A 477 -3.39 0.02 -4.57
N ALA A 478 -2.41 0.43 -3.76
CA ALA A 478 -2.63 1.24 -2.56
C ALA A 478 -3.37 2.57 -2.86
N PRO A 479 -2.94 3.43 -3.80
CA PRO A 479 -3.67 4.65 -4.14
C PRO A 479 -5.02 4.37 -4.77
N SER A 480 -5.18 3.22 -5.45
CA SER A 480 -6.49 2.80 -5.95
C SER A 480 -7.49 2.59 -4.81
N VAL A 481 -7.08 1.90 -3.74
CA VAL A 481 -7.90 1.70 -2.54
C VAL A 481 -8.07 3.01 -1.76
N SER A 482 -7.02 3.83 -1.62
CA SER A 482 -7.08 5.15 -0.98
C SER A 482 -8.14 6.06 -1.65
N GLY A 483 -8.21 6.05 -2.98
CA GLY A 483 -9.24 6.77 -3.73
C GLY A 483 -10.65 6.29 -3.41
N VAL A 484 -10.89 4.97 -3.40
CA VAL A 484 -12.21 4.40 -3.03
C VAL A 484 -12.59 4.78 -1.60
N VAL A 485 -11.65 4.72 -0.66
CA VAL A 485 -11.86 5.14 0.73
C VAL A 485 -12.20 6.63 0.81
N ALA A 486 -11.57 7.49 0.00
CA ALA A 486 -11.91 8.91 -0.04
C ALA A 486 -13.36 9.14 -0.52
N LEU A 487 -13.83 8.37 -1.49
CA LEU A 487 -15.25 8.41 -1.91
C LEU A 487 -16.17 7.96 -0.76
N MET A 488 -15.80 6.91 -0.02
CA MET A 488 -16.56 6.45 1.15
C MET A 488 -16.64 7.52 2.24
N LEU A 489 -15.54 8.25 2.49
CA LEU A 489 -15.49 9.29 3.51
C LEU A 489 -16.25 10.56 3.14
N GLU A 490 -16.32 10.93 1.86
CA GLU A 490 -17.26 11.98 1.43
C GLU A 490 -18.71 11.53 1.67
N ALA A 491 -19.02 10.26 1.39
CA ALA A 491 -20.36 9.70 1.59
C ALA A 491 -20.75 9.66 3.08
N ASN A 492 -19.80 9.32 3.95
CA ASN A 492 -19.99 9.24 5.39
C ASN A 492 -18.70 9.61 6.14
N PRO A 493 -18.56 10.87 6.58
CA PRO A 493 -17.34 11.33 7.24
C PRO A 493 -17.20 10.80 8.68
N ASN A 494 -18.20 10.10 9.21
CA ASN A 494 -18.18 9.56 10.57
C ASN A 494 -17.56 8.17 10.69
N LEU A 495 -17.30 7.50 9.57
CA LEU A 495 -16.68 6.17 9.57
C LEU A 495 -15.33 6.19 10.30
N THR A 496 -15.18 5.23 11.22
CA THR A 496 -13.90 4.90 11.86
C THR A 496 -13.04 4.05 10.92
N TRP A 497 -11.76 3.91 11.21
CA TRP A 497 -10.85 3.03 10.46
C TRP A 497 -11.37 1.57 10.39
N ARG A 498 -11.98 1.07 11.47
CA ARG A 498 -12.60 -0.27 11.52
C ARG A 498 -13.84 -0.38 10.65
N ASP A 499 -14.69 0.64 10.63
CA ASP A 499 -15.90 0.66 9.79
C ASP A 499 -15.53 0.62 8.31
N VAL A 500 -14.49 1.36 7.90
CA VAL A 500 -13.98 1.34 6.52
C VAL A 500 -13.48 -0.05 6.16
N LYS A 501 -12.65 -0.67 7.02
CA LYS A 501 -12.18 -2.04 6.84
C LYS A 501 -13.35 -3.02 6.68
N HIS A 502 -14.36 -2.93 7.55
CA HIS A 502 -15.55 -3.76 7.49
C HIS A 502 -16.29 -3.60 6.16
N ILE A 503 -16.57 -2.37 5.73
CA ILE A 503 -17.27 -2.11 4.47
C ILE A 503 -16.50 -2.76 3.33
N LEU A 504 -15.20 -2.50 3.19
CA LEU A 504 -14.37 -3.10 2.14
C LEU A 504 -14.44 -4.64 2.16
N ALA A 505 -14.31 -5.26 3.34
CA ALA A 505 -14.40 -6.72 3.49
C ALA A 505 -15.76 -7.32 3.09
N THR A 506 -16.83 -6.50 3.14
CA THR A 506 -18.19 -6.95 2.83
C THR A 506 -18.66 -6.59 1.42
N THR A 507 -17.97 -5.67 0.73
CA THR A 507 -18.42 -5.11 -0.55
C THR A 507 -17.48 -5.35 -1.72
N SER A 508 -16.25 -5.80 -1.46
CA SER A 508 -15.28 -6.14 -2.51
C SER A 508 -15.79 -7.25 -3.44
N THR A 509 -15.38 -7.17 -4.71
CA THR A 509 -15.70 -8.16 -5.75
C THR A 509 -14.75 -9.34 -5.66
N LYS A 510 -15.30 -10.57 -5.60
CA LYS A 510 -14.51 -11.80 -5.80
C LYS A 510 -13.99 -11.84 -7.24
N ILE A 511 -12.70 -11.54 -7.41
CA ILE A 511 -12.00 -11.54 -8.70
C ILE A 511 -11.24 -12.86 -8.88
N ASP A 512 -10.96 -13.26 -10.13
CA ASP A 512 -10.28 -14.53 -10.45
C ASP A 512 -10.92 -15.74 -9.72
N PRO A 513 -12.25 -15.95 -9.86
CA PRO A 513 -12.97 -16.91 -9.02
C PRO A 513 -12.59 -18.37 -9.28
N ASP A 514 -11.98 -18.64 -10.44
CA ASP A 514 -11.61 -19.96 -10.94
C ASP A 514 -10.14 -20.32 -10.68
N TYR A 515 -9.40 -19.46 -9.96
CA TYR A 515 -8.03 -19.78 -9.55
C TYR A 515 -7.98 -21.12 -8.82
N ALA A 516 -7.31 -22.09 -9.44
CA ALA A 516 -7.05 -23.39 -8.85
C ALA A 516 -5.96 -23.27 -7.78
N ALA A 517 -6.10 -24.04 -6.70
CA ALA A 517 -5.12 -24.04 -5.63
C ALA A 517 -3.72 -24.38 -6.17
N GLY A 518 -2.74 -23.59 -5.78
CA GLY A 518 -1.34 -23.79 -6.13
C GLY A 518 -0.78 -25.02 -5.44
N GLN A 519 -0.41 -26.03 -6.22
CA GLN A 519 0.11 -27.31 -5.74
C GLN A 519 1.53 -27.57 -6.23
N ILE A 520 2.31 -28.24 -5.38
CA ILE A 520 3.62 -28.78 -5.69
C ILE A 520 3.64 -30.28 -5.42
N SER A 521 4.45 -31.02 -6.18
CA SER A 521 4.63 -32.46 -5.99
C SER A 521 5.85 -32.73 -5.12
N ILE A 522 5.65 -33.22 -3.90
CA ILE A 522 6.72 -33.63 -2.99
C ILE A 522 6.62 -35.14 -2.77
N SER A 523 7.66 -35.89 -3.15
CA SER A 523 7.74 -37.34 -2.94
C SER A 523 6.52 -38.12 -3.46
N GLY A 524 5.89 -37.67 -4.55
CA GLY A 524 4.69 -38.26 -5.15
C GLY A 524 3.35 -37.79 -4.56
N PHE A 525 3.36 -36.89 -3.58
CA PHE A 525 2.16 -36.28 -3.00
C PHE A 525 1.96 -34.85 -3.52
N GLN A 526 0.72 -34.52 -3.88
CA GLN A 526 0.34 -33.16 -4.23
C GLN A 526 0.06 -32.36 -2.95
N LEU A 527 0.90 -31.38 -2.66
CA LEU A 527 0.77 -30.48 -1.53
C LEU A 527 0.30 -29.11 -2.01
N THR A 528 -0.84 -28.64 -1.49
CA THR A 528 -1.28 -27.26 -1.67
C THR A 528 -0.43 -26.32 -0.82
N ILE A 529 0.26 -25.38 -1.46
CA ILE A 529 1.06 -24.34 -0.81
C ILE A 529 0.51 -22.92 -1.01
N GLU A 530 -0.46 -22.75 -1.91
CA GLU A 530 -1.25 -21.53 -2.11
C GLU A 530 -2.72 -21.95 -2.29
N GLN A 531 -3.63 -21.39 -1.51
CA GLN A 531 -5.02 -21.86 -1.48
C GLN A 531 -5.86 -21.18 -2.58
N ALA A 532 -6.84 -21.92 -3.10
CA ALA A 532 -7.93 -21.31 -3.86
C ALA A 532 -8.80 -20.44 -2.93
N TRP A 533 -9.70 -19.65 -3.51
CA TRP A 533 -10.76 -18.98 -2.76
C TRP A 533 -11.53 -19.97 -1.87
N PHE A 534 -11.79 -19.58 -0.63
CA PHE A 534 -12.60 -20.37 0.31
C PHE A 534 -13.58 -19.49 1.08
N ASN A 535 -14.59 -20.12 1.67
CA ASN A 535 -15.46 -19.50 2.65
C ASN A 535 -14.99 -19.87 4.05
N ASN A 536 -14.87 -18.88 4.92
CA ASN A 536 -14.67 -19.13 6.34
C ASN A 536 -15.99 -19.60 7.00
N ALA A 537 -15.99 -19.88 8.30
CA ALA A 537 -17.12 -20.51 8.99
C ALA A 537 -18.36 -19.62 9.10
N VAL A 538 -18.23 -18.31 8.85
CA VAL A 538 -19.37 -17.37 8.77
C VAL A 538 -19.72 -17.00 7.34
N GLY A 539 -19.20 -17.73 6.35
CA GLY A 539 -19.51 -17.56 4.94
C GLY A 539 -18.79 -16.39 4.27
N ARG A 540 -17.73 -15.83 4.89
CA ARG A 540 -16.92 -14.78 4.24
C ARG A 540 -15.95 -15.42 3.26
N GLN A 541 -15.94 -14.91 2.03
CA GLN A 541 -14.99 -15.30 1.00
C GLN A 541 -13.63 -14.67 1.27
N PHE A 542 -12.56 -15.46 1.13
CA PHE A 542 -11.20 -14.99 1.32
C PHE A 542 -10.20 -15.69 0.39
N SER A 543 -9.13 -14.99 0.03
CA SER A 543 -7.97 -15.51 -0.69
C SER A 543 -6.70 -14.82 -0.18
N ASN A 544 -5.60 -15.56 0.00
CA ASN A 544 -4.30 -14.95 0.30
C ASN A 544 -3.77 -14.08 -0.86
N ARG A 545 -4.30 -14.23 -2.09
CA ARG A 545 -3.94 -13.42 -3.26
C ARG A 545 -4.69 -12.10 -3.31
N TYR A 546 -5.95 -12.09 -2.87
CA TYR A 546 -6.87 -10.97 -3.10
C TYR A 546 -7.54 -10.42 -1.82
N GLY A 547 -7.25 -10.98 -0.65
CA GLY A 547 -7.96 -10.69 0.59
C GLY A 547 -9.46 -11.00 0.44
N PHE A 548 -10.31 -10.02 0.75
CA PHE A 548 -11.75 -10.08 0.51
C PHE A 548 -12.16 -9.78 -0.95
N GLY A 549 -11.21 -9.42 -1.82
CA GLY A 549 -11.44 -9.18 -3.25
C GLY A 549 -11.04 -7.78 -3.72
N LEU A 550 -11.24 -7.54 -5.01
CA LEU A 550 -11.01 -6.25 -5.66
C LEU A 550 -12.01 -5.21 -5.11
N VAL A 551 -11.52 -4.06 -4.64
CA VAL A 551 -12.40 -3.00 -4.15
C VAL A 551 -13.39 -2.55 -5.22
N ASN A 552 -14.62 -2.29 -4.80
CA ASN A 552 -15.71 -1.88 -5.68
C ASN A 552 -16.31 -0.57 -5.15
N ALA A 553 -16.02 0.53 -5.83
CA ALA A 553 -16.40 1.87 -5.40
C ALA A 553 -17.91 2.01 -5.26
N LYS A 554 -18.68 1.47 -6.21
CA LYS A 554 -20.15 1.54 -6.21
C LYS A 554 -20.75 0.87 -4.98
N THR A 555 -20.38 -0.38 -4.69
CA THR A 555 -20.94 -1.11 -3.55
C THR A 555 -20.41 -0.58 -2.22
N ALA A 556 -19.14 -0.18 -2.15
CA ALA A 556 -18.53 0.39 -0.95
C ALA A 556 -19.17 1.73 -0.56
N VAL A 557 -19.37 2.65 -1.51
CA VAL A 557 -20.03 3.95 -1.26
C VAL A 557 -21.51 3.77 -0.91
N ALA A 558 -22.21 2.86 -1.59
CA ALA A 558 -23.60 2.53 -1.25
C ALA A 558 -23.75 1.99 0.18
N ALA A 559 -22.81 1.15 0.63
CA ALA A 559 -22.77 0.68 2.00
C ALA A 559 -22.43 1.83 2.98
N ALA A 560 -21.42 2.64 2.67
CA ALA A 560 -20.98 3.77 3.51
C ALA A 560 -22.13 4.76 3.81
N LYS A 561 -22.96 5.10 2.81
CA LYS A 561 -24.12 5.99 2.96
C LYS A 561 -25.11 5.53 4.04
N ASN A 562 -25.27 4.22 4.19
CA ASN A 562 -26.25 3.61 5.09
C ASN A 562 -25.60 3.04 6.36
N TYR A 563 -24.28 3.17 6.50
CA TYR A 563 -23.54 2.56 7.61
C TYR A 563 -23.67 3.39 8.88
N THR A 564 -24.00 2.74 9.99
CA THR A 564 -23.95 3.35 11.32
C THR A 564 -22.52 3.28 11.83
N ALA A 565 -21.83 4.43 11.86
CA ALA A 565 -20.44 4.52 12.30
C ALA A 565 -20.25 3.97 13.74
N ASN A 566 -19.10 3.36 13.99
CA ASN A 566 -18.71 2.74 15.25
C ASN A 566 -19.68 1.65 15.75
N SER A 567 -20.40 0.99 14.84
CA SER A 567 -21.36 -0.07 15.17
C SER A 567 -20.72 -1.39 15.55
N LEU A 568 -19.41 -1.55 15.29
CA LEU A 568 -18.63 -2.72 15.70
C LEU A 568 -18.29 -2.74 17.21
N GLY A 569 -18.70 -1.74 17.98
CA GLY A 569 -18.52 -1.72 19.43
C GLY A 569 -17.05 -1.61 19.89
N THR A 570 -16.77 -2.06 21.11
CA THR A 570 -15.47 -1.88 21.75
C THR A 570 -14.40 -2.80 21.14
N TYR A 571 -13.34 -2.20 20.62
CA TYR A 571 -12.17 -2.93 20.13
C TYR A 571 -11.35 -3.49 21.31
N ARG A 572 -11.03 -4.78 21.24
CA ARG A 572 -10.34 -5.54 22.30
C ARG A 572 -9.28 -6.43 21.69
N ASN A 573 -8.17 -6.57 22.40
CA ASN A 573 -7.13 -7.55 22.13
C ASN A 573 -7.18 -8.67 23.18
N VAL A 574 -7.09 -9.92 22.73
CA VAL A 574 -6.93 -11.09 23.60
C VAL A 574 -5.77 -11.95 23.11
N SER A 575 -5.20 -12.76 23.99
CA SER A 575 -4.10 -13.65 23.62
C SER A 575 -4.24 -15.03 24.26
N SER A 576 -3.73 -16.05 23.57
CA SER A 576 -3.58 -17.40 24.11
C SER A 576 -2.48 -17.50 25.17
N GLY A 577 -1.63 -16.48 25.30
CA GLY A 577 -0.33 -16.62 25.93
C GLY A 577 0.64 -17.43 25.06
N VAL A 578 1.90 -17.54 25.50
CA VAL A 578 2.93 -18.32 24.80
C VAL A 578 2.81 -19.79 25.17
N ILE A 579 2.71 -20.65 24.16
CA ILE A 579 2.71 -22.10 24.29
C ILE A 579 3.97 -22.65 23.64
N SER A 580 4.72 -23.46 24.40
CA SER A 580 5.94 -24.11 23.93
C SER A 580 5.70 -25.58 23.61
N ALA A 581 6.20 -26.04 22.47
CA ALA A 581 6.17 -27.41 22.00
C ALA A 581 7.60 -27.93 21.82
N ASN A 582 8.32 -28.09 22.94
CA ASN A 582 9.78 -28.30 22.98
C ASN A 582 10.26 -29.68 22.52
N SER A 583 9.37 -30.61 22.21
CA SER A 583 9.75 -31.85 21.53
C SER A 583 9.96 -31.56 20.05
N GLY A 584 11.21 -31.56 19.60
CA GLY A 584 11.53 -31.44 18.17
C GLY A 584 10.87 -32.54 17.35
N PHE A 585 10.70 -32.31 16.05
CA PHE A 585 10.15 -33.30 15.12
C PHE A 585 10.94 -33.29 13.81
N ALA A 586 11.05 -34.48 13.21
CA ALA A 586 11.73 -34.70 11.93
C ALA A 586 10.81 -34.37 10.76
N ASP A 587 11.35 -34.40 9.53
CA ASP A 587 10.66 -34.01 8.31
C ASP A 587 9.26 -34.62 8.21
N THR A 588 8.26 -33.76 8.02
CA THR A 588 6.84 -34.18 7.92
C THR A 588 6.56 -34.93 6.63
N MET A 589 7.45 -34.83 5.63
CA MET A 589 7.28 -35.42 4.31
C MET A 589 8.36 -36.46 4.01
N THR A 590 8.78 -37.24 5.01
CA THR A 590 9.70 -38.37 4.81
C THR A 590 9.07 -39.45 3.93
N GLY A 591 9.78 -39.83 2.87
CA GLY A 591 9.33 -40.86 1.94
C GLY A 591 9.09 -42.20 2.62
N LEU A 592 7.87 -42.72 2.44
CA LEU A 592 7.40 -44.08 2.75
C LEU A 592 7.11 -44.36 4.24
N THR A 593 5.82 -44.58 4.51
CA THR A 593 5.21 -45.16 5.74
C THR A 593 5.00 -44.21 6.95
N GLY A 594 3.93 -43.42 6.89
CA GLY A 594 3.12 -43.14 8.09
C GLY A 594 3.52 -41.98 9.01
N GLN A 595 4.48 -41.11 8.65
CA GLN A 595 4.82 -39.90 9.42
C GLN A 595 4.47 -38.59 8.71
N ASN A 596 3.32 -38.55 8.01
CA ASN A 596 2.83 -37.36 7.29
C ASN A 596 2.12 -36.32 8.20
N ALA A 597 2.39 -36.32 9.51
CA ALA A 597 1.64 -35.53 10.48
C ALA A 597 2.42 -34.25 10.86
N PRO A 598 1.82 -33.05 10.70
CA PRO A 598 2.46 -31.82 11.15
C PRO A 598 2.68 -31.86 12.66
N LYS A 599 3.58 -31.01 13.15
CA LYS A 599 3.60 -30.66 14.56
C LYS A 599 2.46 -29.69 14.86
N SER A 600 1.42 -30.19 15.54
CA SER A 600 0.29 -29.38 15.99
C SER A 600 0.55 -28.74 17.35
N ILE A 601 0.22 -27.45 17.45
CA ILE A 601 0.24 -26.66 18.69
C ILE A 601 -1.17 -26.15 18.95
N GLN A 602 -1.70 -26.42 20.13
CA GLN A 602 -3.03 -25.96 20.55
C GLN A 602 -2.91 -24.61 21.27
N LEU A 603 -3.59 -23.60 20.73
CA LEU A 603 -3.63 -22.23 21.24
C LEU A 603 -5.06 -21.94 21.71
N ASN A 604 -5.27 -21.80 23.02
CA ASN A 604 -6.62 -21.67 23.59
C ASN A 604 -6.97 -20.21 23.83
N ILE A 605 -8.14 -19.78 23.36
CA ILE A 605 -8.72 -18.46 23.62
C ILE A 605 -10.02 -18.66 24.39
N SER A 606 -10.09 -18.13 25.62
CA SER A 606 -11.27 -18.29 26.48
C SER A 606 -12.28 -17.14 26.32
N GLN A 607 -11.84 -15.99 25.79
CA GLN A 607 -12.69 -14.83 25.60
C GLN A 607 -13.57 -14.99 24.35
N ASN A 608 -14.85 -14.65 24.49
CA ASN A 608 -15.79 -14.60 23.37
C ASN A 608 -15.75 -13.20 22.74
N LEU A 609 -15.20 -13.12 21.54
CA LEU A 609 -15.21 -11.94 20.67
C LEU A 609 -15.40 -12.37 19.21
N THR A 610 -15.88 -11.44 18.39
CA THR A 610 -15.91 -11.55 16.93
C THR A 610 -14.59 -11.06 16.37
N ILE A 611 -13.95 -11.86 15.53
CA ILE A 611 -12.60 -11.61 15.03
C ILE A 611 -12.61 -10.49 13.96
N GLU A 612 -11.68 -9.55 14.07
CA GLU A 612 -11.37 -8.56 13.04
C GLU A 612 -10.01 -8.77 12.39
N ASN A 613 -9.01 -9.20 13.15
CA ASN A 613 -7.68 -9.58 12.66
C ASN A 613 -7.00 -10.46 13.72
N LEU A 614 -6.06 -11.30 13.29
CA LEU A 614 -5.20 -12.03 14.22
C LEU A 614 -3.73 -11.96 13.83
N GLN A 615 -2.87 -12.17 14.82
CA GLN A 615 -1.43 -12.25 14.68
C GLN A 615 -0.92 -13.52 15.36
N VAL A 616 -0.05 -14.26 14.70
CA VAL A 616 0.65 -15.43 15.25
C VAL A 616 2.11 -15.05 15.44
N ARG A 617 2.58 -15.04 16.70
CA ARG A 617 3.98 -14.84 17.04
C ARG A 617 4.66 -16.18 17.21
N LEU A 618 5.87 -16.33 16.66
CA LEU A 618 6.57 -17.61 16.50
C LEU A 618 8.03 -17.50 16.96
N ASN A 619 8.49 -18.53 17.65
CA ASN A 619 9.90 -18.89 17.71
C ASN A 619 10.06 -20.31 17.19
N ILE A 620 10.94 -20.52 16.21
CA ILE A 620 11.21 -21.82 15.60
C ILE A 620 12.69 -21.89 15.25
N THR A 621 13.37 -22.94 15.69
CA THR A 621 14.72 -23.27 15.24
C THR A 621 14.64 -24.24 14.07
N HIS A 622 15.21 -23.83 12.92
CA HIS A 622 15.31 -24.66 11.74
C HIS A 622 16.52 -24.25 10.88
N ASN A 623 17.16 -25.22 10.23
CA ASN A 623 18.32 -24.96 9.36
C ASN A 623 17.93 -24.18 8.09
N ASN A 624 16.69 -24.33 7.64
CA ASN A 624 16.15 -23.54 6.54
C ASN A 624 14.65 -23.28 6.68
N VAL A 625 14.27 -22.10 7.17
CA VAL A 625 12.86 -21.74 7.40
C VAL A 625 12.03 -21.61 6.13
N THR A 626 12.64 -21.60 4.94
CA THR A 626 11.91 -21.62 3.67
C THR A 626 11.25 -22.98 3.42
N TYR A 627 11.68 -24.06 4.08
CA TYR A 627 11.03 -25.37 3.97
C TYR A 627 9.86 -25.56 4.93
N LEU A 628 9.58 -24.55 5.76
CA LEU A 628 8.43 -24.61 6.65
C LEU A 628 7.17 -24.17 5.91
N MET A 629 6.07 -24.86 6.18
CA MET A 629 4.72 -24.40 5.85
C MET A 629 3.91 -24.35 7.14
N LEU A 630 3.20 -23.26 7.37
CA LEU A 630 2.38 -23.08 8.56
C LEU A 630 0.91 -22.95 8.19
N LYS A 631 0.06 -23.74 8.84
CA LYS A 631 -1.40 -23.64 8.71
C LYS A 631 -2.04 -23.34 10.05
N LEU A 632 -2.97 -22.40 10.07
CA LEU A 632 -3.77 -22.09 11.25
C LEU A 632 -5.21 -22.56 11.04
N ARG A 633 -5.75 -23.28 12.02
CA ARG A 633 -7.15 -23.72 12.05
C ARG A 633 -7.91 -23.06 13.19
N SER A 634 -9.08 -22.47 12.90
CA SER A 634 -9.96 -21.86 13.89
C SER A 634 -10.81 -22.90 14.63
N PRO A 635 -11.37 -22.57 15.81
CA PRO A 635 -12.30 -23.43 16.53
C PRO A 635 -13.53 -23.81 15.70
N SER A 636 -13.93 -22.94 14.76
CA SER A 636 -15.05 -23.16 13.85
C SER A 636 -14.69 -24.05 12.65
N GLY A 637 -13.42 -24.43 12.49
CA GLY A 637 -12.95 -25.38 11.48
C GLY A 637 -12.36 -24.77 10.22
N THR A 638 -12.34 -23.45 10.08
CA THR A 638 -11.65 -22.75 8.97
C THR A 638 -10.15 -22.99 9.06
N GLU A 639 -9.50 -23.26 7.94
CA GLU A 639 -8.05 -23.47 7.87
C GLU A 639 -7.44 -22.57 6.78
N ASN A 640 -6.35 -21.86 7.12
CA ASN A 640 -5.60 -21.04 6.17
C ASN A 640 -4.09 -21.34 6.23
N ILE A 641 -3.42 -21.29 5.08
CA ILE A 641 -1.95 -21.24 5.00
C ILE A 641 -1.53 -19.82 5.37
N ILE A 642 -0.79 -19.67 6.47
CA ILE A 642 -0.33 -18.35 6.95
C ILE A 642 1.14 -18.10 6.64
N TYR A 643 1.90 -19.15 6.32
CA TYR A 643 3.29 -19.07 5.89
C TYR A 643 3.52 -20.15 4.84
N HIS A 644 3.89 -19.73 3.63
CA HIS A 644 4.18 -20.65 2.55
C HIS A 644 5.69 -20.95 2.48
N PRO A 645 6.07 -22.16 2.01
CA PRO A 645 7.46 -22.52 1.80
C PRO A 645 8.04 -21.88 0.52
N TYR A 646 9.34 -22.11 0.28
CA TYR A 646 10.12 -21.66 -0.88
C TYR A 646 10.09 -20.14 -1.10
N ASN A 647 10.09 -19.41 0.01
CA ASN A 647 10.10 -17.95 0.01
C ASN A 647 11.53 -17.38 -0.12
N ASN A 648 11.66 -16.05 -0.02
CA ASN A 648 12.88 -15.29 -0.27
C ASN A 648 13.85 -15.16 0.92
N PHE A 649 13.60 -15.83 2.04
CA PHE A 649 14.57 -15.90 3.13
C PHE A 649 15.77 -16.78 2.73
N SER A 650 16.97 -16.41 3.16
CA SER A 650 18.21 -17.12 2.79
C SER A 650 19.05 -17.55 4.01
N GLY A 651 19.58 -18.77 4.00
CA GLY A 651 20.55 -19.29 5.00
C GLY A 651 19.93 -19.84 6.30
N GLU A 652 20.80 -20.23 7.25
CA GLU A 652 20.41 -20.69 8.60
C GLU A 652 19.77 -19.55 9.39
N LYS A 653 18.43 -19.53 9.48
CA LYS A 653 17.70 -18.46 10.15
C LYS A 653 16.59 -19.01 11.02
N ASN A 654 16.78 -18.97 12.33
CA ASN A 654 15.72 -19.21 13.29
C ASN A 654 14.64 -18.12 13.14
N MET A 655 13.37 -18.50 13.28
CA MET A 655 12.33 -17.54 13.59
C MET A 655 12.49 -17.12 15.05
N VAL A 656 12.72 -15.84 15.30
CA VAL A 656 12.82 -15.26 16.65
C VAL A 656 11.85 -14.11 16.74
N ASN A 657 10.84 -14.25 17.60
CA ASN A 657 9.74 -13.29 17.73
C ASN A 657 9.09 -12.89 16.39
N PHE A 658 9.13 -13.79 15.40
CA PHE A 658 8.56 -13.54 14.09
C PHE A 658 7.04 -13.48 14.19
N VAL A 659 6.39 -12.57 13.48
CA VAL A 659 4.94 -12.39 13.55
C VAL A 659 4.35 -12.42 12.14
N ILE A 660 3.26 -13.17 12.00
CA ILE A 660 2.47 -13.24 10.78
C ILE A 660 1.05 -12.79 11.12
N SER A 661 0.42 -12.01 10.23
CA SER A 661 -0.98 -11.59 10.38
C SER A 661 -1.91 -12.39 9.47
N SER A 662 -3.17 -12.56 9.88
CA SER A 662 -4.18 -13.22 9.03
C SER A 662 -5.57 -12.60 9.16
N ASN A 663 -6.22 -12.36 8.02
CA ASN A 663 -7.59 -11.83 7.94
C ASN A 663 -8.64 -12.88 7.55
N ALA A 664 -8.23 -14.11 7.22
CA ALA A 664 -9.11 -15.19 6.76
C ALA A 664 -10.29 -15.51 7.71
N PHE A 665 -10.11 -15.24 9.00
CA PHE A 665 -11.05 -15.61 10.05
C PHE A 665 -12.01 -14.48 10.43
N TYR A 666 -12.03 -13.39 9.66
CA TYR A 666 -12.88 -12.22 9.90
C TYR A 666 -14.35 -12.59 10.10
N GLY A 667 -14.93 -12.11 11.20
CA GLY A 667 -16.32 -12.35 11.58
C GLY A 667 -16.59 -13.66 12.34
N GLU A 668 -15.62 -14.58 12.43
CA GLU A 668 -15.78 -15.78 13.26
C GLU A 668 -15.70 -15.46 14.75
N ARG A 669 -16.13 -16.42 15.59
CA ARG A 669 -15.94 -16.35 17.04
C ARG A 669 -14.55 -16.85 17.42
N ALA A 670 -13.87 -16.08 18.28
CA ALA A 670 -12.51 -16.36 18.72
C ALA A 670 -12.41 -17.48 19.77
N ASN A 671 -13.45 -17.67 20.60
CA ASN A 671 -13.43 -18.60 21.72
C ASN A 671 -13.26 -20.05 21.23
N GLY A 672 -12.32 -20.75 21.85
CA GLY A 672 -12.10 -22.17 21.65
C GLY A 672 -10.63 -22.48 21.41
N THR A 673 -10.41 -23.68 20.90
CA THR A 673 -9.09 -24.22 20.61
C THR A 673 -8.72 -23.95 19.16
N TRP A 674 -7.64 -23.20 18.96
CA TRP A 674 -6.99 -23.00 17.67
C TRP A 674 -5.86 -24.00 17.51
N THR A 675 -5.66 -24.50 16.29
CA THR A 675 -4.56 -25.43 16.00
C THR A 675 -3.60 -24.81 14.98
N LEU A 676 -2.35 -24.58 15.40
CA LEU A 676 -1.25 -24.23 14.50
C LEU A 676 -0.52 -25.51 14.09
N ASN A 677 -0.52 -25.82 12.80
CA ASN A 677 0.20 -26.96 12.21
C ASN A 677 1.49 -26.47 11.55
N VAL A 678 2.62 -26.98 12.01
CA VAL A 678 3.96 -26.75 11.45
C VAL A 678 4.35 -27.96 10.62
N TYR A 679 4.61 -27.74 9.33
CA TYR A 679 5.12 -28.76 8.42
C TYR A 679 6.56 -28.42 8.05
N ASP A 680 7.41 -29.44 8.03
CA ASP A 680 8.66 -29.40 7.26
C ASP A 680 8.46 -30.19 5.98
N ILE A 681 8.54 -29.47 4.85
CA ILE A 681 8.16 -30.00 3.55
C ILE A 681 9.36 -30.54 2.75
N LYS A 682 10.59 -30.46 3.28
CA LYS A 682 11.79 -31.01 2.63
C LYS A 682 12.29 -32.23 3.41
N SER A 683 12.56 -33.32 2.69
CA SER A 683 13.21 -34.49 3.28
C SER A 683 14.73 -34.38 3.16
N ASP A 684 15.35 -33.62 4.06
CA ASP A 684 16.80 -33.39 4.09
C ASP A 684 17.47 -33.82 5.41
N GLY A 685 16.70 -34.41 6.33
CA GLY A 685 17.19 -34.90 7.62
C GLY A 685 17.39 -33.81 8.66
N ASN A 686 16.93 -32.58 8.39
CA ASN A 686 16.89 -31.52 9.38
C ASN A 686 15.82 -31.80 10.46
N THR A 687 15.82 -30.99 11.51
CA THR A 687 14.86 -31.15 12.61
C THR A 687 14.37 -29.78 13.03
N VAL A 688 13.05 -29.64 13.11
CA VAL A 688 12.41 -28.45 13.65
C VAL A 688 12.40 -28.55 15.17
N SER A 689 12.92 -27.52 15.85
CA SER A 689 13.04 -27.50 17.32
C SER A 689 12.72 -26.13 17.92
N ASN A 690 12.71 -26.04 19.25
CA ASN A 690 12.45 -24.81 20.02
C ASN A 690 11.16 -24.06 19.63
N ILE A 691 10.11 -24.81 19.33
CA ILE A 691 8.88 -24.26 18.80
C ILE A 691 8.10 -23.61 19.94
N SER A 692 7.82 -22.31 19.83
CA SER A 692 6.82 -21.66 20.64
C SER A 692 5.96 -20.73 19.81
N ALA A 693 4.69 -20.63 20.17
CA ALA A 693 3.74 -19.79 19.47
C ALA A 693 2.81 -19.07 20.45
N SER A 694 2.35 -17.89 20.08
CA SER A 694 1.19 -17.26 20.69
C SER A 694 0.26 -16.70 19.62
N LEU A 695 -1.04 -16.74 19.91
CA LEU A 695 -2.07 -16.12 19.11
C LEU A 695 -2.52 -14.84 19.80
N SER A 696 -2.56 -13.73 19.06
CA SER A 696 -3.18 -12.48 19.48
C SER A 696 -4.35 -12.19 18.54
N ILE A 697 -5.54 -11.99 19.09
CA ILE A 697 -6.76 -11.75 18.33
C ILE A 697 -7.29 -10.37 18.70
N ASN A 698 -7.56 -9.58 17.66
CA ASN A 698 -8.21 -8.29 17.77
C ASN A 698 -9.65 -8.40 17.26
N GLY A 699 -10.59 -7.75 17.95
CA GLY A 699 -11.98 -7.73 17.54
C GLY A 699 -12.90 -7.12 18.60
N HIS A 700 -14.16 -7.54 18.64
CA HIS A 700 -15.19 -6.95 19.50
C HIS A 700 -16.11 -7.95 20.19
#